data_AF-A0A0V1B6Y6-F1
#
_entry.id   AF-A0A0V1B6Y6-F1
#
_cell.length_a   1.000
_cell.length_b   1.000
_cell.length_c   1.000
_cell.angle_alpha   90.00
_cell.angle_beta   90.00
_cell.angle_gamma   90.00
#
_symmetry.space_group_name_H-M   'P 1'
#
loop_
_entity.id
_entity.type
_entity.pdbx_description
1 polymer ?
#
loop_
_entity_poly.entity_id
_entity_poly.type
_entity_poly.pdbx_seq_one_letter_code
_entity_poly.pdbx_strand_id
1 'polypeptide(L)'
;MYAKVLKNKLAANIRIWAPSDTRSKSICKGQYQLRKIASPMQLAGSQVSREADSAKWALVEQKNTVCLTTNDYTVGEKKIPGAARMLAFITLSVQLRLIWKDAINNSYFVYKPPNALQTKIMQSGPNPAWARSAQSIESNNGHSIVRTMAHFVAENQNIKVLAYSDDPPNLPPRNEKSKAKGVLLIDNSGANAAAWFVHTVPKFLSHLGGYSWPQTETAKGHIFLCLSINEESLNAVAKAIRYQEPYIYASNLPPELLNQHNELSNLATGVEIRITPFLEHTKLTTRNNEVNVEAFGKHTKSYADMYERVLRKKLSARIKIWAPSDVRSKSICKGQYHLRKIASPIQLDGDQVHREADSAKWALVEGKNTVCLTTNDYKTTEKRIPGAAVCVENVNVYNAFNTAAVNVVACNMIFVYKPPNQISTKIMKSGPNPAWGNSVRSIDNAQHSIGRTLAHFVQNNPEIKVLAYSDDPPNIPTKNQKSKTKGVLLIDKRRTDAAAWFIHTVPNFLAHLGGYSWPPAETAKGHIFLCLSFREEFLNSVAKAIRYQEPYIYANNLPVAILNQHEELSNLVNGVEVRVTPFLEHARFVTKRKQVEASIQAFGKHTKSFADMYARILRNKFSASIRIWAPSDVKSKSFCKGQYKLRKIASPMQFADSEVSREADSAKWALVEGKNTVCLTTNDYKITEKRIPGAAVCLENADVYNAFRTAAMMLTTIIVIFISLKSCTAQVATCKDDNDFDVNPRWSNSAASIDVTPGQSIARTMVHYVQNDPQIKVLAYNDDPPNIPAKNRKSKAKGVLLIDKRQNDAAAWFVHTVPNFLAHLGGYSWPQTETAKGHIFLCLSFREEFLNSVGKAIRYQEPYIYANNLPADILNQHKELSNLVNGVEIRVTPFLEHARFVTKNAQVQANIQAFGKHSKSFADIYGRVLRNKLSGNIRIWAPSDAKSKSICKGQYKLQKIDSPIQFADNQVSREADSARWALVEGKNTVCLTTNDYKNSEKKVPGAAVCIENANVYNAFSQAASNVLPCNK
;
A
#
# COMPACT_ATOMS: atom_id res chain seq x y z
N MET A 1 3.12 27.80 64.78
CA MET A 1 2.01 26.81 64.74
C MET A 1 1.84 26.20 63.35
N TYR A 2 1.75 27.04 62.30
CA TYR A 2 1.76 26.67 60.88
C TYR A 2 2.81 25.59 60.49
N ALA A 3 4.07 25.79 60.88
CA ALA A 3 5.18 24.83 60.72
C ALA A 3 4.95 23.45 61.37
N LYS A 4 4.33 23.41 62.55
CA LYS A 4 4.11 22.19 63.34
C LYS A 4 2.94 21.38 62.78
N VAL A 5 1.92 22.06 62.25
CA VAL A 5 0.77 21.44 61.58
C VAL A 5 1.17 20.80 60.25
N LEU A 6 1.94 21.51 59.42
CA LEU A 6 2.42 20.98 58.14
C LEU A 6 3.35 19.78 58.34
N LYS A 7 4.32 19.89 59.27
CA LYS A 7 5.26 18.80 59.58
C LYS A 7 4.55 17.54 60.09
N ASN A 8 3.57 17.69 61.00
CA ASN A 8 2.88 16.54 61.59
C ASN A 8 1.85 15.92 60.63
N LYS A 9 1.18 16.71 59.78
CA LYS A 9 0.22 16.16 58.80
C LYS A 9 0.89 15.54 57.57
N LEU A 10 2.00 16.12 57.10
CA LEU A 10 2.63 15.68 55.86
C LEU A 10 3.75 14.65 56.09
N ALA A 11 4.23 14.47 57.32
CA ALA A 11 5.24 13.47 57.70
C ALA A 11 6.42 13.42 56.69
N ALA A 12 6.97 14.59 56.36
CA ALA A 12 8.04 14.76 55.38
C ALA A 12 8.81 16.06 55.67
N ASN A 13 10.03 16.17 55.13
CA ASN A 13 10.80 17.42 55.16
C ASN A 13 10.14 18.46 54.24
N ILE A 14 10.14 19.72 54.63
CA ILE A 14 9.48 20.80 53.89
C ILE A 14 10.44 21.97 53.68
N ARG A 15 10.52 22.50 52.46
CA ARG A 15 11.19 23.77 52.14
C ARG A 15 10.16 24.86 51.85
N ILE A 16 10.28 26.02 52.48
CA ILE A 16 9.32 27.14 52.31
C ILE A 16 9.95 28.33 51.59
N TRP A 17 9.21 28.88 50.63
CA TRP A 17 9.40 30.17 49.97
C TRP A 17 8.22 31.09 50.29
N ALA A 18 8.42 32.05 51.18
CA ALA A 18 7.46 33.09 51.54
C ALA A 18 8.22 34.27 52.16
N PRO A 19 7.67 35.50 52.14
CA PRO A 19 8.17 36.60 52.94
C PRO A 19 8.31 36.18 54.41
N SER A 20 9.37 36.62 55.07
CA SER A 20 9.69 36.15 56.42
C SER A 20 10.45 37.19 57.21
N ASP A 21 10.21 37.26 58.52
CA ASP A 21 10.94 38.15 59.42
C ASP A 21 12.34 37.58 59.79
N THR A 22 13.19 38.43 60.36
CA THR A 22 14.54 38.08 60.84
C THR A 22 14.52 37.11 62.02
N ARG A 23 13.35 36.90 62.66
CA ARG A 23 13.15 36.01 63.81
C ARG A 23 12.77 34.59 63.38
N SER A 24 12.34 34.39 62.14
CA SER A 24 11.84 33.11 61.61
C SER A 24 12.96 32.23 61.07
N LYS A 25 13.47 31.33 61.93
CA LYS A 25 14.54 30.37 61.60
C LYS A 25 14.01 29.07 60.98
N SER A 26 14.86 28.39 60.22
CA SER A 26 14.67 26.98 59.83
C SER A 26 14.60 26.10 61.09
N ILE A 27 13.68 25.13 61.11
CA ILE A 27 13.49 24.19 62.22
C ILE A 27 14.09 22.85 61.81
N CYS A 28 15.32 22.59 62.24
CA CYS A 28 16.07 21.38 61.88
C CYS A 28 16.01 20.26 62.93
N LYS A 29 15.17 20.37 63.97
CA LYS A 29 15.05 19.38 65.06
C LYS A 29 13.86 18.43 64.86
N GLY A 30 14.04 17.13 65.14
CA GLY A 30 13.04 16.04 65.01
C GLY A 30 13.07 15.28 63.67
N GLN A 31 12.28 14.21 63.54
CA GLN A 31 12.30 13.26 62.39
C GLN A 31 12.14 13.92 61.00
N TYR A 32 11.41 15.04 60.92
CA TYR A 32 11.22 15.81 59.69
C TYR A 32 11.64 17.27 59.88
N GLN A 33 12.29 17.89 58.90
CA GLN A 33 12.83 19.25 59.00
C GLN A 33 11.96 20.26 58.23
N LEU A 34 11.91 21.50 58.71
CA LEU A 34 11.32 22.62 58.01
C LEU A 34 12.42 23.63 57.69
N ARG A 35 12.74 23.82 56.42
CA ARG A 35 13.84 24.69 55.98
C ARG A 35 13.30 25.88 55.19
N LYS A 36 13.79 27.07 55.49
CA LYS A 36 13.59 28.25 54.63
C LYS A 36 14.52 28.13 53.42
N ILE A 37 14.00 28.26 52.21
CA ILE A 37 14.81 28.31 50.98
C ILE A 37 15.64 29.60 51.02
N ALA A 38 16.91 29.63 50.61
CA ALA A 38 17.75 30.84 50.62
C ALA A 38 17.25 31.90 49.61
N SER A 39 17.39 33.19 49.94
CA SER A 39 17.01 34.33 49.07
C SER A 39 18.24 35.25 48.92
N PRO A 40 18.56 35.73 47.71
CA PRO A 40 17.83 35.48 46.46
C PRO A 40 18.02 34.04 45.94
N MET A 41 17.04 33.55 45.16
CA MET A 41 17.07 32.24 44.50
C MET A 41 17.20 32.43 42.98
N GLN A 42 18.07 31.63 42.36
CA GLN A 42 18.16 31.51 40.91
C GLN A 42 17.03 30.63 40.37
N LEU A 43 16.16 31.20 39.53
CA LEU A 43 15.09 30.48 38.86
C LEU A 43 15.14 30.79 37.36
N ALA A 44 15.42 29.78 36.54
CA ALA A 44 15.50 29.89 35.08
C ALA A 44 16.42 31.02 34.56
N GLY A 45 17.54 31.28 35.25
CA GLY A 45 18.53 32.31 34.89
C GLY A 45 18.29 33.69 35.53
N SER A 46 17.16 33.89 36.21
CA SER A 46 16.81 35.14 36.89
C SER A 46 16.97 35.04 38.41
N GLN A 47 17.47 36.11 39.04
CA GLN A 47 17.52 36.24 40.51
C GLN A 47 16.17 36.72 41.03
N VAL A 48 15.54 35.91 41.88
CA VAL A 48 14.27 36.25 42.54
C VAL A 48 14.50 36.42 44.04
N SER A 49 14.14 37.58 44.58
CA SER A 49 14.17 37.83 46.03
C SER A 49 12.82 37.46 46.63
N ARG A 50 12.80 36.72 47.74
CA ARG A 50 11.54 36.34 48.42
C ARG A 50 10.74 37.55 48.90
N GLU A 51 11.40 38.67 49.18
CA GLU A 51 10.76 39.90 49.65
C GLU A 51 10.05 40.64 48.51
N ALA A 52 10.43 40.36 47.25
CA ALA A 52 9.85 40.95 46.04
C ALA A 52 8.91 39.97 45.29
N ASP A 53 8.78 38.72 45.76
CA ASP A 53 7.95 37.69 45.15
C ASP A 53 6.62 37.55 45.91
N SER A 54 5.51 37.77 45.21
CA SER A 54 4.16 37.62 45.76
C SER A 54 3.72 36.16 45.85
N ALA A 55 4.42 35.23 45.19
CA ALA A 55 4.12 33.80 45.26
C ALA A 55 4.69 33.19 46.56
N LYS A 56 3.81 32.62 47.40
CA LYS A 56 4.19 31.91 48.62
C LYS A 56 3.90 30.42 48.46
N TRP A 57 4.90 29.58 48.66
CA TRP A 57 4.78 28.15 48.44
C TRP A 57 5.72 27.32 49.33
N ALA A 58 5.38 26.04 49.49
CA ALA A 58 6.13 25.08 50.27
C ALA A 58 6.33 23.79 49.47
N LEU A 59 7.58 23.37 49.30
CA LEU A 59 7.95 22.10 48.70
C LEU A 59 8.00 21.02 49.78
N VAL A 60 7.25 19.95 49.59
CA VAL A 60 7.31 18.75 50.43
C VAL A 60 8.30 17.78 49.79
N GLU A 61 9.48 17.67 50.39
CA GLU A 61 10.55 16.81 49.89
C GLU A 61 10.13 15.33 49.93
N GLN A 62 10.61 14.54 48.97
CA GLN A 62 10.31 13.11 48.81
C GLN A 62 8.83 12.76 48.52
N LYS A 63 7.93 13.75 48.41
CA LYS A 63 6.52 13.55 48.04
C LYS A 63 6.12 14.27 46.74
N ASN A 64 7.08 14.85 46.00
CA ASN A 64 6.86 15.62 44.76
C ASN A 64 5.67 16.59 44.84
N THR A 65 5.44 17.18 46.00
CA THR A 65 4.26 18.01 46.28
C THR A 65 4.72 19.45 46.51
N VAL A 66 4.13 20.40 45.79
CA VAL A 66 4.27 21.84 46.04
C VAL A 66 2.93 22.36 46.53
N CYS A 67 2.91 22.96 47.71
CA CYS A 67 1.74 23.59 48.28
C CYS A 67 1.83 25.10 48.09
N LEU A 68 0.82 25.73 47.51
CA LEU A 68 0.68 27.18 47.57
C LEU A 68 0.14 27.58 48.95
N THR A 69 0.63 28.69 49.48
CA THR A 69 0.14 29.26 50.73
C THR A 69 -0.15 30.75 50.56
N THR A 70 -1.03 31.28 51.39
CA THR A 70 -1.37 32.70 51.44
C THR A 70 -0.59 33.44 52.52
N ASN A 71 0.05 32.71 53.44
CA ASN A 71 0.57 33.27 54.69
C ASN A 71 2.08 33.51 54.61
N ASP A 72 2.53 34.58 55.28
CA ASP A 72 3.95 34.84 55.49
C ASP A 72 4.54 33.89 56.54
N TYR A 73 5.85 33.68 56.46
CA TYR A 73 6.59 32.89 57.45
C TYR A 73 7.13 33.82 58.55
N THR A 74 6.24 34.25 59.46
CA THR A 74 6.53 35.19 60.57
C THR A 74 6.16 34.64 61.95
N VAL A 75 6.79 35.15 63.01
CA VAL A 75 6.55 34.73 64.39
C VAL A 75 5.43 35.57 65.01
N GLY A 76 4.15 35.29 64.72
CA GLY A 76 3.06 36.07 65.33
C GLY A 76 1.60 35.62 65.13
N GLU A 77 1.25 34.96 64.02
CA GLU A 77 -0.17 34.65 63.76
C GLU A 77 -0.69 33.48 64.62
N LYS A 78 -1.52 33.79 65.62
CA LYS A 78 -2.01 32.82 66.62
C LYS A 78 -3.41 32.24 66.38
N LYS A 79 -4.15 32.57 65.31
CA LYS A 79 -5.47 31.94 65.04
C LYS A 79 -5.82 31.88 63.55
N ILE A 80 -6.06 30.67 63.01
CA ILE A 80 -6.85 30.47 61.78
C ILE A 80 -7.71 29.20 61.93
N PRO A 81 -9.03 29.31 62.20
CA PRO A 81 -9.99 28.23 62.05
C PRO A 81 -10.52 28.24 60.61
N GLY A 82 -9.99 27.37 59.74
CA GLY A 82 -10.48 27.26 58.35
C GLY A 82 -9.60 26.45 57.39
N ALA A 83 -8.30 26.31 57.69
CA ALA A 83 -7.35 25.69 56.77
C ALA A 83 -7.61 24.19 56.51
N ALA A 84 -8.24 23.46 57.44
CA ALA A 84 -8.44 22.01 57.30
C ALA A 84 -9.51 21.61 56.26
N ARG A 85 -10.51 22.46 56.01
CA ARG A 85 -11.54 22.22 54.96
C ARG A 85 -11.10 22.77 53.59
N MET A 86 -10.32 23.84 53.57
CA MET A 86 -9.83 24.46 52.32
C MET A 86 -8.64 23.71 51.71
N LEU A 87 -7.74 23.12 52.52
CA LEU A 87 -6.64 22.29 51.98
C LEU A 87 -7.13 20.99 51.35
N ALA A 88 -8.17 20.35 51.88
CA ALA A 88 -8.71 19.11 51.31
C ALA A 88 -9.45 19.36 49.98
N PHE A 89 -10.18 20.47 49.87
CA PHE A 89 -10.84 20.83 48.60
C PHE A 89 -9.86 21.33 47.54
N ILE A 90 -8.84 22.14 47.89
CA ILE A 90 -7.89 22.67 46.89
C ILE A 90 -6.89 21.60 46.44
N THR A 91 -6.42 20.70 47.31
CA THR A 91 -5.51 19.62 46.90
C THR A 91 -6.19 18.60 45.99
N LEU A 92 -7.41 18.17 46.29
CA LEU A 92 -8.17 17.27 45.42
C LEU A 92 -8.44 17.95 44.06
N SER A 93 -8.88 19.22 44.04
CA SER A 93 -9.20 19.94 42.81
C SER A 93 -7.99 20.20 41.90
N VAL A 94 -6.84 20.55 42.48
CA VAL A 94 -5.60 20.83 41.73
C VAL A 94 -4.97 19.55 41.22
N GLN A 95 -4.96 18.48 42.02
CA GLN A 95 -4.44 17.18 41.63
C GLN A 95 -5.32 16.54 40.56
N LEU A 96 -6.65 16.64 40.69
CA LEU A 96 -7.61 16.27 39.65
C LEU A 96 -7.40 17.08 38.36
N ARG A 97 -7.19 18.41 38.42
CA ARG A 97 -6.90 19.23 37.23
C ARG A 97 -5.56 18.92 36.55
N LEU A 98 -4.51 18.57 37.30
CA LEU A 98 -3.21 18.18 36.73
C LEU A 98 -3.27 16.78 36.09
N ILE A 99 -3.92 15.82 36.77
CA ILE A 99 -4.21 14.48 36.21
C ILE A 99 -5.04 14.60 34.93
N TRP A 100 -5.99 15.52 34.92
CA TRP A 100 -6.84 15.81 33.77
C TRP A 100 -6.06 16.37 32.57
N LYS A 101 -5.16 17.34 32.80
CA LYS A 101 -4.28 17.88 31.75
C LYS A 101 -3.37 16.81 31.15
N ASP A 102 -2.78 15.93 31.97
CA ASP A 102 -1.94 14.84 31.48
C ASP A 102 -2.74 13.76 30.73
N ALA A 103 -3.98 13.50 31.14
CA ALA A 103 -4.86 12.50 30.53
C ALA A 103 -5.44 12.93 29.17
N ILE A 104 -5.60 14.25 28.94
CA ILE A 104 -6.16 14.79 27.69
C ILE A 104 -5.11 15.28 26.73
N ASN A 105 -3.85 15.47 27.14
CA ASN A 105 -2.82 15.85 26.18
C ASN A 105 -2.15 14.66 25.47
N ASN A 106 -2.32 13.42 25.96
CA ASN A 106 -1.61 12.26 25.43
C ASN A 106 -2.57 11.16 24.95
N SER A 107 -2.30 10.63 23.76
CA SER A 107 -2.98 9.43 23.24
C SER A 107 -2.16 8.19 23.60
N TYR A 108 -2.80 7.05 23.85
CA TYR A 108 -2.06 5.82 24.19
C TYR A 108 -2.81 4.53 23.85
N PHE A 109 -2.04 3.46 23.67
CA PHE A 109 -2.49 2.08 23.64
C PHE A 109 -2.04 1.35 24.91
N VAL A 110 -2.92 0.53 25.48
CA VAL A 110 -2.56 -0.44 26.52
C VAL A 110 -2.96 -1.82 26.06
N TYR A 111 -2.03 -2.78 26.13
CA TYR A 111 -2.31 -4.20 25.95
C TYR A 111 -2.08 -4.94 27.28
N LYS A 112 -3.07 -5.73 27.66
CA LYS A 112 -3.04 -6.61 28.83
C LYS A 112 -2.98 -8.04 28.30
N PRO A 113 -1.87 -8.79 28.48
CA PRO A 113 -1.75 -10.14 27.96
C PRO A 113 -2.63 -11.14 28.75
N PRO A 114 -2.95 -12.31 28.15
CA PRO A 114 -3.63 -13.40 28.87
C PRO A 114 -2.84 -13.83 30.11
N ASN A 115 -3.53 -14.09 31.21
CA ASN A 115 -2.96 -14.57 32.48
C ASN A 115 -1.95 -13.62 33.17
N ALA A 116 -1.85 -12.35 32.76
CA ALA A 116 -1.00 -11.37 33.45
C ALA A 116 -1.75 -10.07 33.76
N LEU A 117 -1.56 -9.53 34.97
CA LEU A 117 -2.14 -8.25 35.39
C LEU A 117 -1.22 -7.06 35.08
N GLN A 118 0.06 -7.34 34.83
CA GLN A 118 0.99 -6.35 34.35
C GLN A 118 0.73 -6.04 32.88
N THR A 119 0.47 -4.78 32.57
CA THR A 119 0.16 -4.35 31.21
C THR A 119 1.35 -3.72 30.51
N LYS A 120 1.24 -3.64 29.20
CA LYS A 120 2.15 -2.93 28.33
C LYS A 120 1.44 -1.70 27.78
N ILE A 121 2.14 -0.58 27.78
CA ILE A 121 1.64 0.72 27.34
C ILE A 121 2.53 1.25 26.22
N MET A 122 1.91 1.94 25.28
CA MET A 122 2.55 2.71 24.23
C MET A 122 1.88 4.08 24.19
N GLN A 123 2.62 5.16 24.47
CA GLN A 123 2.11 6.53 24.57
C GLN A 123 2.53 7.35 23.36
N SER A 124 1.73 8.34 22.96
CA SER A 124 2.08 9.27 21.88
C SER A 124 3.35 10.06 22.23
N GLY A 125 4.24 10.19 21.25
CA GLY A 125 5.57 10.77 21.38
C GLY A 125 6.41 10.50 20.14
N PRO A 126 7.64 11.04 20.02
CA PRO A 126 8.45 10.91 18.80
C PRO A 126 8.82 9.45 18.48
N ASN A 127 8.94 8.57 19.48
CA ASN A 127 9.28 7.14 19.31
C ASN A 127 8.47 6.25 20.27
N PRO A 128 7.17 6.02 20.00
CA PRO A 128 6.32 5.19 20.84
C PRO A 128 6.72 3.72 20.71
N ALA A 129 7.05 3.09 21.84
CA ALA A 129 7.39 1.67 21.94
C ALA A 129 6.55 1.01 23.03
N TRP A 130 6.46 -0.32 23.01
CA TRP A 130 5.89 -1.04 24.14
C TRP A 130 6.80 -0.87 25.36
N ALA A 131 6.23 -0.39 26.45
CA ALA A 131 6.86 -0.29 27.75
C ALA A 131 5.96 -0.96 28.79
N ARG A 132 6.53 -1.44 29.90
CA ARG A 132 5.71 -1.89 31.03
C ARG A 132 4.97 -0.69 31.62
N SER A 133 3.68 -0.87 31.90
CA SER A 133 2.92 0.13 32.65
C SER A 133 3.50 0.32 34.04
N ALA A 134 3.37 1.54 34.59
CA ALA A 134 3.94 1.90 35.89
C ALA A 134 3.39 1.08 37.06
N GLN A 135 2.17 0.54 36.92
CA GLN A 135 1.48 -0.31 37.90
C GLN A 135 0.70 -1.41 37.16
N SER A 136 0.24 -2.43 37.88
CA SER A 136 -0.67 -3.45 37.34
C SER A 136 -2.05 -2.86 37.05
N ILE A 137 -2.83 -3.51 36.17
CA ILE A 137 -4.16 -3.01 35.76
C ILE A 137 -5.17 -2.99 36.90
N GLU A 138 -5.00 -3.79 37.95
CA GLU A 138 -5.92 -3.82 39.09
C GLU A 138 -5.64 -2.72 40.13
N SER A 139 -4.47 -2.07 40.05
CA SER A 139 -4.11 -1.00 40.98
C SER A 139 -5.08 0.17 40.82
N ASN A 140 -5.63 0.65 41.94
CA ASN A 140 -6.52 1.81 41.98
C ASN A 140 -5.78 3.16 41.90
N ASN A 141 -4.45 3.15 41.72
CA ASN A 141 -3.64 4.34 41.57
C ASN A 141 -2.42 4.07 40.66
N GLY A 142 -1.90 5.12 40.03
CA GLY A 142 -0.65 5.07 39.28
C GLY A 142 -0.72 4.47 37.87
N HIS A 143 -1.75 3.68 37.53
CA HIS A 143 -1.96 3.17 36.17
C HIS A 143 -2.56 4.26 35.25
N SER A 144 -2.17 4.29 33.97
CA SER A 144 -2.65 5.29 32.98
C SER A 144 -4.17 5.31 32.84
N ILE A 145 -4.79 4.15 32.66
CA ILE A 145 -6.25 3.97 32.60
C ILE A 145 -6.95 4.58 33.83
N VAL A 146 -6.43 4.33 35.03
CA VAL A 146 -6.99 4.88 36.27
C VAL A 146 -6.93 6.40 36.27
N ARG A 147 -5.80 6.97 35.84
CA ARG A 147 -5.63 8.43 35.74
C ARG A 147 -6.61 9.03 34.73
N THR A 148 -6.77 8.43 33.55
CA THR A 148 -7.73 8.89 32.53
C THR A 148 -9.17 8.77 33.03
N MET A 149 -9.51 7.69 33.72
CA MET A 149 -10.87 7.43 34.22
C MET A 149 -11.16 8.09 35.58
N ALA A 150 -10.23 8.86 36.15
CA ALA A 150 -10.39 9.47 37.48
C ALA A 150 -11.68 10.32 37.60
N HIS A 151 -12.03 11.07 36.55
CA HIS A 151 -13.25 11.90 36.49
C HIS A 151 -14.50 11.16 36.04
N PHE A 152 -14.38 9.88 35.71
CA PHE A 152 -15.51 9.00 35.42
C PHE A 152 -15.93 8.22 36.67
N VAL A 153 -14.97 7.80 37.49
CA VAL A 153 -15.21 7.06 38.74
C VAL A 153 -15.49 7.96 39.95
N ALA A 154 -15.21 9.25 39.84
CA ALA A 154 -15.49 10.26 40.84
C ALA A 154 -16.08 11.51 40.18
N GLU A 155 -16.96 12.21 40.89
CA GLU A 155 -17.66 13.38 40.36
C GLU A 155 -16.67 14.54 40.06
N ASN A 156 -16.76 15.11 38.86
CA ASN A 156 -16.08 16.34 38.49
C ASN A 156 -17.05 17.25 37.73
N GLN A 157 -17.34 18.43 38.29
CA GLN A 157 -18.30 19.36 37.70
C GLN A 157 -17.89 19.85 36.30
N ASN A 158 -16.59 19.91 36.01
CA ASN A 158 -16.08 20.39 34.72
C ASN A 158 -16.10 19.31 33.63
N ILE A 159 -16.18 18.02 33.99
CA ILE A 159 -16.04 16.92 33.02
C ILE A 159 -17.36 16.22 32.83
N LYS A 160 -17.80 16.18 31.58
CA LYS A 160 -19.03 15.50 31.18
C LYS A 160 -18.70 14.20 30.50
N VAL A 161 -19.51 13.19 30.73
CA VAL A 161 -19.23 11.82 30.33
C VAL A 161 -20.39 11.24 29.54
N LEU A 162 -20.08 10.39 28.58
CA LEU A 162 -21.01 9.47 27.94
C LEU A 162 -20.31 8.13 27.83
N ALA A 163 -20.87 7.10 28.45
CA ALA A 163 -20.28 5.77 28.50
C ALA A 163 -21.22 4.73 27.89
N TYR A 164 -20.63 3.82 27.13
CA TYR A 164 -21.34 2.82 26.35
C TYR A 164 -20.72 1.44 26.49
N SER A 165 -21.54 0.39 26.60
CA SER A 165 -21.09 -1.01 26.72
C SER A 165 -22.25 -1.98 26.49
N ASP A 166 -21.99 -3.10 25.83
CA ASP A 166 -22.88 -4.27 25.75
C ASP A 166 -22.95 -5.08 27.05
N ASP A 167 -21.94 -4.97 27.90
CA ASP A 167 -21.87 -5.66 29.20
C ASP A 167 -21.33 -4.70 30.28
N PRO A 168 -22.11 -3.67 30.69
CA PRO A 168 -21.69 -2.73 31.72
C PRO A 168 -21.67 -3.38 33.12
N PRO A 169 -20.84 -2.90 34.06
CA PRO A 169 -20.84 -3.43 35.42
C PRO A 169 -22.17 -3.18 36.12
N ASN A 170 -22.53 -4.10 37.03
CA ASN A 170 -23.73 -4.02 37.88
C ASN A 170 -25.08 -3.97 37.15
N LEU A 171 -25.10 -4.27 35.85
CA LEU A 171 -26.30 -4.35 35.03
C LEU A 171 -26.33 -5.68 34.25
N PRO A 172 -27.52 -6.23 33.93
CA PRO A 172 -27.61 -7.36 33.02
C PRO A 172 -27.00 -7.03 31.65
N PRO A 173 -26.36 -7.99 30.96
CA PRO A 173 -25.85 -7.78 29.61
C PRO A 173 -26.95 -7.31 28.66
N ARG A 174 -26.67 -6.28 27.87
CA ARG A 174 -27.55 -5.73 26.83
C ARG A 174 -27.11 -6.19 25.44
N ASN A 175 -26.74 -7.47 25.35
CA ASN A 175 -26.08 -8.15 24.22
C ASN A 175 -26.91 -8.27 22.93
N GLU A 176 -27.95 -7.47 22.72
CA GLU A 176 -28.93 -7.74 21.66
C GLU A 176 -28.48 -7.27 20.28
N LYS A 177 -27.57 -6.29 20.21
CA LYS A 177 -27.09 -5.75 18.92
C LYS A 177 -25.59 -5.54 18.88
N SER A 178 -24.96 -4.86 19.84
CA SER A 178 -23.55 -4.41 19.73
C SER A 178 -22.53 -5.18 20.59
N LYS A 179 -21.24 -4.98 20.30
CA LYS A 179 -20.07 -5.40 21.11
C LYS A 179 -19.18 -4.22 21.54
N ALA A 180 -19.66 -3.00 21.32
CA ALA A 180 -18.89 -1.78 21.49
C ALA A 180 -18.81 -1.36 22.96
N LYS A 181 -17.61 -0.97 23.42
CA LYS A 181 -17.37 -0.49 24.78
C LYS A 181 -16.44 0.72 24.80
N GLY A 182 -16.78 1.73 25.58
CA GLY A 182 -15.97 2.94 25.69
C GLY A 182 -16.60 4.07 26.49
N VAL A 183 -15.84 5.15 26.62
CA VAL A 183 -16.19 6.37 27.36
C VAL A 183 -15.74 7.59 26.58
N LEU A 184 -16.62 8.57 26.42
CA LEU A 184 -16.29 9.94 26.04
C LEU A 184 -16.17 10.77 27.30
N LEU A 185 -15.05 11.46 27.47
CA LEU A 185 -14.82 12.45 28.53
C LEU A 185 -14.67 13.81 27.86
N ILE A 186 -15.48 14.79 28.24
CA ILE A 186 -15.58 16.09 27.57
C ILE A 186 -15.29 17.18 28.59
N ASP A 187 -14.36 18.07 28.27
CA ASP A 187 -14.17 19.31 29.02
C ASP A 187 -15.33 20.25 28.78
N ASN A 188 -16.03 20.64 29.83
CA ASN A 188 -17.08 21.64 29.78
C ASN A 188 -16.63 22.99 30.40
N SER A 189 -15.33 23.18 30.64
CA SER A 189 -14.74 24.44 31.13
C SER A 189 -14.25 25.38 30.02
N GLY A 190 -14.39 24.98 28.75
CA GLY A 190 -14.07 25.81 27.58
C GLY A 190 -12.70 25.56 26.94
N ALA A 191 -11.93 24.53 27.34
CA ALA A 191 -10.60 24.25 26.76
C ALA A 191 -10.61 23.53 25.40
N ASN A 192 -11.77 23.39 24.74
CA ASN A 192 -12.00 22.67 23.47
C ASN A 192 -11.36 21.26 23.49
N ALA A 193 -11.60 20.48 24.56
CA ALA A 193 -10.85 19.26 24.84
C ALA A 193 -11.76 18.08 25.17
N ALA A 194 -11.50 16.92 24.57
CA ALA A 194 -12.18 15.67 24.92
C ALA A 194 -11.24 14.47 24.78
N ALA A 195 -11.60 13.36 25.42
CA ALA A 195 -10.92 12.07 25.28
C ALA A 195 -11.92 11.00 24.85
N TRP A 196 -11.54 10.21 23.85
CA TRP A 196 -12.27 9.02 23.42
C TRP A 196 -11.53 7.77 23.86
N PHE A 197 -12.12 7.06 24.82
CA PHE A 197 -11.58 5.85 25.41
C PHE A 197 -12.34 4.62 24.90
N VAL A 198 -11.63 3.66 24.29
CA VAL A 198 -12.19 2.43 23.72
C VAL A 198 -11.54 1.22 24.37
N HIS A 199 -12.32 0.19 24.71
CA HIS A 199 -11.79 -1.03 25.32
C HIS A 199 -12.54 -2.30 24.93
N THR A 200 -12.03 -3.44 25.38
CA THR A 200 -12.58 -4.77 25.08
C THR A 200 -13.12 -5.51 26.30
N VAL A 201 -12.96 -4.94 27.49
CA VAL A 201 -13.25 -5.58 28.78
C VAL A 201 -14.74 -5.54 29.12
N PRO A 202 -15.44 -6.68 29.27
CA PRO A 202 -16.79 -6.74 29.83
C PRO A 202 -16.80 -6.40 31.33
N LYS A 203 -17.94 -5.90 31.85
CA LYS A 203 -18.14 -5.51 33.25
C LYS A 203 -17.15 -4.44 33.75
N PHE A 204 -16.64 -3.61 32.84
CA PHE A 204 -15.72 -2.50 33.09
C PHE A 204 -16.31 -1.25 32.41
N LEU A 205 -16.44 -0.08 33.03
CA LEU A 205 -16.11 0.39 34.38
C LEU A 205 -17.35 1.09 34.99
N SER A 206 -17.50 1.10 36.32
CA SER A 206 -18.70 1.68 36.95
C SER A 206 -18.60 3.20 37.05
N HIS A 207 -19.59 3.92 36.51
CA HIS A 207 -19.71 5.36 36.69
C HIS A 207 -19.94 5.67 38.18
N LEU A 208 -19.14 6.57 38.76
CA LEU A 208 -19.16 6.93 40.19
C LEU A 208 -19.00 5.76 41.18
N GLY A 209 -18.50 4.60 40.73
CA GLY A 209 -18.40 3.37 41.53
C GLY A 209 -16.99 3.01 41.99
N GLY A 210 -16.01 3.91 41.83
CA GLY A 210 -14.59 3.61 42.03
C GLY A 210 -13.98 2.74 40.92
N TYR A 211 -12.65 2.65 40.91
CA TYR A 211 -11.93 1.81 39.96
C TYR A 211 -11.91 0.34 40.41
N SER A 212 -12.31 -0.57 39.52
CA SER A 212 -12.29 -2.02 39.78
C SER A 212 -11.99 -2.81 38.51
N TRP A 213 -11.14 -3.83 38.64
CA TRP A 213 -10.79 -4.76 37.56
C TRP A 213 -11.65 -6.03 37.65
N PRO A 214 -12.34 -6.45 36.56
CA PRO A 214 -13.09 -7.71 36.53
C PRO A 214 -12.15 -8.93 36.55
N GLN A 215 -12.08 -9.63 37.69
CA GLN A 215 -11.14 -10.74 37.88
C GLN A 215 -11.33 -11.91 36.89
N THR A 216 -12.54 -12.13 36.37
CA THR A 216 -12.80 -13.15 35.34
C THR A 216 -12.08 -12.87 34.02
N GLU A 217 -11.70 -11.61 33.77
CA GLU A 217 -11.00 -11.19 32.56
C GLU A 217 -9.47 -11.26 32.73
N THR A 218 -8.96 -11.69 33.88
CA THR A 218 -7.52 -11.93 34.11
C THR A 218 -6.96 -13.03 33.20
N ALA A 219 -7.75 -14.02 32.81
CA ALA A 219 -7.31 -15.09 31.91
C ALA A 219 -7.23 -14.69 30.42
N LYS A 220 -7.75 -13.52 30.03
CA LYS A 220 -7.87 -13.11 28.62
C LYS A 220 -7.00 -11.91 28.25
N GLY A 221 -6.59 -11.83 26.99
CA GLY A 221 -5.94 -10.66 26.41
C GLY A 221 -6.95 -9.52 26.20
N HIS A 222 -6.55 -8.28 26.49
CA HIS A 222 -7.39 -7.09 26.28
C HIS A 222 -6.59 -5.91 25.75
N ILE A 223 -7.24 -5.08 24.95
CA ILE A 223 -6.68 -3.82 24.45
C ILE A 223 -7.55 -2.63 24.87
N PHE A 224 -6.87 -1.51 25.13
CA PHE A 224 -7.43 -0.21 25.40
C PHE A 224 -6.77 0.82 24.49
N LEU A 225 -7.56 1.77 24.02
CA LEU A 225 -7.10 2.91 23.25
C LEU A 225 -7.70 4.18 23.84
N CYS A 226 -6.85 5.16 24.11
CA CYS A 226 -7.26 6.49 24.50
C CYS A 226 -6.78 7.48 23.44
N LEU A 227 -7.72 8.23 22.84
CA LEU A 227 -7.43 9.28 21.87
C LEU A 227 -7.78 10.63 22.48
N SER A 228 -6.83 11.55 22.45
CA SER A 228 -7.10 12.96 22.71
C SER A 228 -7.67 13.62 21.45
N ILE A 229 -8.83 14.25 21.57
CA ILE A 229 -9.53 14.89 20.46
C ILE A 229 -10.00 16.30 20.84
N ASN A 230 -10.26 17.12 19.81
CA ASN A 230 -10.91 18.42 20.01
C ASN A 230 -12.43 18.25 20.09
N GLU A 231 -13.11 19.19 20.72
CA GLU A 231 -14.57 19.20 20.83
C GLU A 231 -15.25 19.22 19.46
N GLU A 232 -14.63 19.87 18.47
CA GLU A 232 -15.08 19.87 17.06
C GLU A 232 -15.17 18.46 16.44
N SER A 233 -14.41 17.49 16.96
CA SER A 233 -14.45 16.09 16.51
C SER A 233 -15.56 15.28 17.18
N LEU A 234 -16.32 15.84 18.13
CA LEU A 234 -17.34 15.10 18.88
C LEU A 234 -18.45 14.57 17.97
N ASN A 235 -18.99 15.37 17.05
CA ASN A 235 -20.02 14.88 16.13
C ASN A 235 -19.52 13.73 15.25
N ALA A 236 -18.28 13.84 14.77
CA ALA A 236 -17.62 12.80 13.99
C ALA A 236 -17.51 11.47 14.77
N VAL A 237 -17.00 11.55 16.01
CA VAL A 237 -16.84 10.38 16.88
C VAL A 237 -18.20 9.82 17.31
N ALA A 238 -19.13 10.68 17.72
CA ALA A 238 -20.48 10.29 18.12
C ALA A 238 -21.22 9.56 17.00
N LYS A 239 -21.10 10.04 15.75
CA LYS A 239 -21.68 9.37 14.58
C LYS A 239 -21.05 7.99 14.37
N ALA A 240 -19.73 7.86 14.43
CA ALA A 240 -19.05 6.57 14.32
C ALA A 240 -19.44 5.58 15.44
N ILE A 241 -19.70 6.08 16.65
CA ILE A 241 -20.22 5.29 17.78
C ILE A 241 -21.67 4.87 17.53
N ARG A 242 -22.53 5.79 17.10
CA ARG A 242 -23.96 5.56 16.87
C ARG A 242 -24.23 4.46 15.85
N TYR A 243 -23.41 4.36 14.80
CA TYR A 243 -23.49 3.29 13.82
C TYR A 243 -23.20 1.89 14.39
N GLN A 244 -22.63 1.79 15.59
CA GLN A 244 -22.40 0.52 16.27
C GLN A 244 -23.60 0.04 17.07
N GLU A 245 -24.69 0.83 17.14
CA GLU A 245 -25.88 0.55 17.96
C GLU A 245 -25.55 0.22 19.44
N PRO A 246 -24.69 1.00 20.12
CA PRO A 246 -24.27 0.67 21.48
C PRO A 246 -25.34 1.01 22.51
N TYR A 247 -25.28 0.35 23.66
CA TYR A 247 -26.08 0.71 24.83
C TYR A 247 -25.35 1.77 25.66
N ILE A 248 -26.00 2.92 25.88
CA ILE A 248 -25.49 4.01 26.73
C ILE A 248 -25.91 3.73 28.18
N TYR A 249 -24.95 3.48 29.07
CA TYR A 249 -25.24 3.12 30.47
C TYR A 249 -24.98 4.26 31.46
N ALA A 250 -24.27 5.32 31.05
CA ALA A 250 -24.09 6.53 31.84
C ALA A 250 -23.95 7.74 30.91
N SER A 251 -24.62 8.84 31.22
CA SER A 251 -24.49 10.12 30.53
C SER A 251 -24.87 11.25 31.47
N ASN A 252 -24.09 12.33 31.50
CA ASN A 252 -24.42 13.58 32.21
C ASN A 252 -24.19 14.82 31.33
N LEU A 253 -24.38 14.66 30.02
CA LEU A 253 -24.16 15.72 29.04
C LEU A 253 -25.19 16.86 29.22
N PRO A 254 -24.74 18.13 29.32
CA PRO A 254 -25.63 19.25 29.53
C PRO A 254 -26.38 19.64 28.24
N PRO A 255 -27.60 20.19 28.33
CA PRO A 255 -28.40 20.57 27.15
C PRO A 255 -27.66 21.50 26.18
N GLU A 256 -26.84 22.42 26.69
CA GLU A 256 -26.06 23.35 25.89
C GLU A 256 -25.12 22.60 24.93
N LEU A 257 -24.44 21.56 25.42
CA LEU A 257 -23.53 20.74 24.62
C LEU A 257 -24.31 19.87 23.61
N LEU A 258 -25.47 19.34 24.00
CA LEU A 258 -26.32 18.54 23.10
C LEU A 258 -26.90 19.38 21.96
N ASN A 259 -27.25 20.65 22.23
CA ASN A 259 -27.76 21.58 21.23
C ASN A 259 -26.68 22.01 20.23
N GLN A 260 -25.41 22.04 20.65
CA GLN A 260 -24.27 22.34 19.77
C GLN A 260 -23.86 21.14 18.91
N HIS A 261 -23.99 19.91 19.43
CA HIS A 261 -23.49 18.69 18.79
C HIS A 261 -24.62 17.71 18.46
N ASN A 262 -25.24 17.86 17.28
CA ASN A 262 -26.42 17.06 16.91
C ASN A 262 -26.17 15.54 16.93
N GLU A 263 -25.00 15.06 16.50
CA GLU A 263 -24.73 13.62 16.43
C GLU A 263 -24.45 13.06 17.83
N LEU A 264 -23.88 13.88 18.72
CA LEU A 264 -23.74 13.56 20.14
C LEU A 264 -25.10 13.49 20.83
N SER A 265 -26.00 14.43 20.53
CA SER A 265 -27.41 14.39 20.98
C SER A 265 -28.14 13.15 20.49
N ASN A 266 -28.02 12.84 19.20
CA ASN A 266 -28.60 11.64 18.60
C ASN A 266 -28.07 10.35 19.24
N LEU A 267 -26.77 10.30 19.58
CA LEU A 267 -26.19 9.17 20.29
C LEU A 267 -26.71 9.06 21.73
N ALA A 268 -26.73 10.16 22.47
CA ALA A 268 -27.16 10.20 23.87
C ALA A 268 -28.65 9.86 24.04
N THR A 269 -29.48 10.25 23.08
CA THR A 269 -30.95 10.02 23.08
C THR A 269 -31.37 8.76 22.34
N GLY A 270 -30.44 8.05 21.70
CA GLY A 270 -30.72 6.76 21.04
C GLY A 270 -31.47 6.87 19.70
N VAL A 271 -31.28 7.96 18.95
CA VAL A 271 -31.95 8.16 17.65
C VAL A 271 -31.51 7.11 16.62
N GLU A 272 -32.48 6.33 16.13
CA GLU A 272 -32.24 5.26 15.15
C GLU A 272 -31.67 5.75 13.82
N ILE A 273 -30.85 4.92 13.18
CA ILE A 273 -30.36 5.15 11.82
C ILE A 273 -31.33 4.48 10.83
N ARG A 274 -32.01 5.31 10.04
CA ARG A 274 -33.03 4.87 9.06
C ARG A 274 -32.62 5.08 7.59
N ILE A 275 -31.59 5.89 7.33
CA ILE A 275 -31.21 6.32 5.98
C ILE A 275 -29.88 5.65 5.59
N THR A 276 -29.79 5.22 4.33
CA THR A 276 -28.56 4.68 3.74
C THR A 276 -27.56 5.79 3.38
N PRO A 277 -26.24 5.53 3.44
CA PRO A 277 -25.60 4.24 3.66
C PRO A 277 -25.53 3.82 5.14
N PHE A 278 -25.75 2.53 5.43
CA PHE A 278 -25.63 1.94 6.79
C PHE A 278 -24.16 1.72 7.23
N LEU A 279 -23.24 2.52 6.70
CA LEU A 279 -21.80 2.49 6.95
C LEU A 279 -21.32 3.93 7.11
N GLU A 280 -20.65 4.21 8.22
CA GLU A 280 -20.00 5.49 8.49
C GLU A 280 -18.49 5.33 8.37
N HIS A 281 -17.84 6.37 7.82
CA HIS A 281 -16.40 6.48 7.76
C HIS A 281 -16.04 7.94 8.01
N THR A 282 -15.31 8.18 9.09
CA THR A 282 -14.91 9.50 9.51
C THR A 282 -13.41 9.56 9.72
N LYS A 283 -12.81 10.69 9.36
CA LYS A 283 -11.39 10.96 9.56
C LYS A 283 -11.25 12.11 10.54
N LEU A 284 -10.33 11.97 11.48
CA LEU A 284 -10.00 12.99 12.47
C LEU A 284 -8.51 12.92 12.79
N THR A 285 -7.99 13.99 13.36
CA THR A 285 -6.63 14.03 13.87
C THR A 285 -6.69 14.26 15.37
N THR A 286 -5.83 13.60 16.12
CA THR A 286 -5.74 13.84 17.57
C THR A 286 -5.38 15.29 17.84
N ARG A 287 -5.69 15.78 19.04
CA ARG A 287 -5.27 17.11 19.49
C ARG A 287 -3.76 17.30 19.28
N ASN A 288 -3.33 18.52 18.98
CA ASN A 288 -1.96 18.89 18.62
C ASN A 288 -1.43 18.28 17.30
N ASN A 289 -2.30 17.74 16.45
CA ASN A 289 -1.97 17.15 15.14
C ASN A 289 -0.97 15.98 15.20
N GLU A 290 -0.96 15.22 16.29
CA GLU A 290 0.04 14.16 16.50
C GLU A 290 -0.22 12.90 15.66
N VAL A 291 -1.48 12.48 15.50
CA VAL A 291 -1.82 11.19 14.89
C VAL A 291 -3.11 11.27 14.07
N ASN A 292 -3.08 10.76 12.83
CA ASN A 292 -4.30 10.61 12.02
C ASN A 292 -5.09 9.38 12.46
N VAL A 293 -6.41 9.55 12.56
CA VAL A 293 -7.34 8.51 12.97
C VAL A 293 -8.46 8.39 11.95
N GLU A 294 -8.77 7.17 11.54
CA GLU A 294 -9.96 6.84 10.77
C GLU A 294 -10.91 5.97 11.61
N ALA A 295 -12.12 6.44 11.84
CA ALA A 295 -13.16 5.71 12.56
C ALA A 295 -14.21 5.19 11.57
N PHE A 296 -14.50 3.90 11.67
CA PHE A 296 -15.52 3.22 10.87
C PHE A 296 -16.65 2.75 11.78
N GLY A 297 -17.88 3.01 11.39
CA GLY A 297 -19.08 2.50 12.03
C GLY A 297 -19.88 1.64 11.07
N LYS A 298 -20.33 0.48 11.52
CA LYS A 298 -21.15 -0.46 10.74
C LYS A 298 -22.42 -0.78 11.49
N HIS A 299 -23.56 -0.49 10.88
CA HIS A 299 -24.89 -0.79 11.42
C HIS A 299 -25.35 -2.21 11.02
N THR A 300 -26.26 -2.82 11.80
CA THR A 300 -26.84 -4.17 11.55
C THR A 300 -27.37 -4.34 10.12
N LYS A 301 -28.09 -3.32 9.63
CA LYS A 301 -28.69 -3.24 8.29
C LYS A 301 -27.68 -3.17 7.12
N SER A 302 -26.37 -3.03 7.39
CA SER A 302 -25.35 -2.96 6.33
C SER A 302 -25.06 -4.32 5.67
N TYR A 303 -25.25 -5.43 6.39
CA TYR A 303 -24.84 -6.78 5.99
C TYR A 303 -23.38 -6.88 5.51
N ALA A 304 -22.53 -5.92 5.91
CA ALA A 304 -21.16 -5.81 5.44
C ALA A 304 -20.20 -6.61 6.33
N ASP A 305 -19.20 -7.22 5.72
CA ASP A 305 -18.07 -7.78 6.46
C ASP A 305 -17.11 -6.64 6.85
N MET A 306 -16.78 -6.51 8.14
CA MET A 306 -15.94 -5.42 8.64
C MET A 306 -14.55 -5.42 7.98
N TYR A 307 -13.97 -6.59 7.74
CA TYR A 307 -12.61 -6.67 7.23
C TYR A 307 -12.58 -6.66 5.70
N GLU A 308 -13.41 -7.47 5.06
CA GLU A 308 -13.43 -7.63 3.61
C GLU A 308 -14.10 -6.47 2.87
N ARG A 309 -15.26 -6.00 3.34
CA ARG A 309 -16.08 -4.99 2.64
C ARG A 309 -15.90 -3.59 3.18
N VAL A 310 -15.62 -3.44 4.48
CA VAL A 310 -15.36 -2.12 5.08
C VAL A 310 -13.87 -1.82 4.97
N LEU A 311 -13.01 -2.40 5.80
CA LEU A 311 -11.58 -2.06 5.87
C LEU A 311 -10.86 -2.23 4.53
N ARG A 312 -10.85 -3.43 3.95
CA ARG A 312 -10.08 -3.71 2.72
C ARG A 312 -10.52 -2.85 1.52
N LYS A 313 -11.82 -2.65 1.33
CA LYS A 313 -12.34 -1.88 0.18
C LYS A 313 -12.30 -0.36 0.41
N LYS A 314 -12.64 0.14 1.61
CA LYS A 314 -12.60 1.57 1.90
C LYS A 314 -11.18 2.10 2.01
N LEU A 315 -10.28 1.30 2.56
CA LEU A 315 -8.87 1.67 2.65
C LEU A 315 -8.09 1.31 1.38
N SER A 316 -8.63 0.50 0.47
CA SER A 316 -7.93 0.07 -0.76
C SER A 316 -6.52 -0.42 -0.44
N ALA A 317 -6.41 -1.34 0.51
CA ALA A 317 -5.14 -1.77 1.07
C ALA A 317 -5.16 -3.25 1.44
N ARG A 318 -3.98 -3.85 1.54
CA ARG A 318 -3.84 -5.24 2.01
C ARG A 318 -4.00 -5.24 3.54
N ILE A 319 -4.78 -6.18 4.04
CA ILE A 319 -5.16 -6.22 5.46
C ILE A 319 -4.67 -7.53 6.08
N LYS A 320 -3.92 -7.47 7.20
CA LYS A 320 -3.70 -8.63 8.08
C LYS A 320 -4.67 -8.57 9.26
N ILE A 321 -5.27 -9.68 9.66
CA ILE A 321 -6.31 -9.70 10.70
C ILE A 321 -5.96 -10.62 11.87
N TRP A 322 -6.13 -10.09 13.08
CA TRP A 322 -6.13 -10.82 14.34
C TRP A 322 -7.52 -10.73 14.96
N ALA A 323 -8.35 -11.73 14.70
CA ALA A 323 -9.67 -11.86 15.31
C ALA A 323 -10.12 -13.33 15.28
N PRO A 324 -11.01 -13.76 16.18
CA PRO A 324 -11.66 -15.06 16.06
C PRO A 324 -12.30 -15.22 14.67
N SER A 325 -12.15 -16.39 14.05
CA SER A 325 -12.67 -16.61 12.69
C SER A 325 -13.35 -17.97 12.56
N ASP A 326 -14.37 -18.08 11.71
CA ASP A 326 -15.00 -19.35 11.36
C ASP A 326 -14.33 -20.01 10.13
N VAL A 327 -14.73 -21.25 9.82
CA VAL A 327 -14.20 -22.02 8.67
C VAL A 327 -14.54 -21.38 7.32
N ARG A 328 -15.63 -20.59 7.25
CA ARG A 328 -16.11 -19.95 6.02
C ARG A 328 -15.40 -18.61 5.76
N SER A 329 -14.94 -17.93 6.80
CA SER A 329 -14.16 -16.69 6.75
C SER A 329 -12.68 -16.98 6.44
N LYS A 330 -12.41 -17.15 5.14
CA LYS A 330 -11.10 -17.50 4.57
C LYS A 330 -10.27 -16.26 4.23
N SER A 331 -8.93 -16.36 4.30
CA SER A 331 -8.05 -15.35 3.71
C SER A 331 -8.36 -15.15 2.22
N ILE A 332 -8.29 -13.92 1.72
CA ILE A 332 -8.52 -13.53 0.33
C ILE A 332 -7.18 -13.11 -0.29
N CYS A 333 -6.59 -14.00 -1.07
CA CYS A 333 -5.30 -13.78 -1.76
C CYS A 333 -5.45 -13.51 -3.26
N LYS A 334 -6.66 -13.10 -3.69
CA LYS A 334 -6.98 -12.78 -5.09
C LYS A 334 -7.21 -11.27 -5.24
N GLY A 335 -6.75 -10.70 -6.36
CA GLY A 335 -6.86 -9.27 -6.66
C GLY A 335 -5.76 -8.41 -6.02
N GLN A 336 -5.80 -7.09 -6.24
CA GLN A 336 -4.75 -6.15 -5.82
C GLN A 336 -4.63 -5.99 -4.29
N TYR A 337 -5.74 -6.15 -3.56
CA TYR A 337 -5.82 -5.95 -2.11
C TYR A 337 -6.16 -7.25 -1.40
N HIS A 338 -5.17 -7.83 -0.71
CA HIS A 338 -5.29 -9.10 0.01
C HIS A 338 -5.95 -8.91 1.39
N LEU A 339 -6.60 -9.96 1.90
CA LEU A 339 -7.06 -10.07 3.29
C LEU A 339 -6.47 -11.35 3.90
N ARG A 340 -5.66 -11.26 4.96
CA ARG A 340 -4.89 -12.41 5.46
C ARG A 340 -5.06 -12.58 6.95
N LYS A 341 -5.45 -13.77 7.39
CA LYS A 341 -5.41 -14.14 8.81
C LYS A 341 -3.97 -14.25 9.30
N ILE A 342 -3.68 -13.61 10.42
CA ILE A 342 -2.44 -13.81 11.17
C ILE A 342 -2.49 -15.23 11.75
N ALA A 343 -1.38 -15.96 11.82
CA ALA A 343 -1.32 -17.29 12.42
C ALA A 343 -1.37 -17.20 13.95
N SER A 344 -2.03 -18.14 14.61
CA SER A 344 -2.00 -18.29 16.07
C SER A 344 -1.03 -19.43 16.43
N PRO A 345 -0.21 -19.30 17.49
CA PRO A 345 -0.05 -18.12 18.37
C PRO A 345 0.81 -17.02 17.73
N ILE A 346 0.74 -15.81 18.30
CA ILE A 346 1.66 -14.68 18.01
C ILE A 346 2.59 -14.45 19.19
N GLN A 347 3.69 -13.73 18.93
CA GLN A 347 4.56 -13.16 19.96
C GLN A 347 4.33 -11.65 20.00
N LEU A 348 3.57 -11.17 20.98
CA LEU A 348 3.28 -9.75 21.14
C LEU A 348 4.14 -9.18 22.28
N ASP A 349 5.19 -8.46 21.89
CA ASP A 349 6.17 -7.87 22.81
C ASP A 349 6.81 -8.90 23.77
N GLY A 350 7.03 -10.13 23.30
CA GLY A 350 7.62 -11.22 24.10
C GLY A 350 6.63 -12.10 24.86
N ASP A 351 5.33 -11.79 24.84
CA ASP A 351 4.29 -12.68 25.37
C ASP A 351 3.71 -13.54 24.24
N GLN A 352 3.61 -14.85 24.48
CA GLN A 352 2.93 -15.77 23.56
C GLN A 352 1.42 -15.66 23.72
N VAL A 353 0.74 -15.18 22.69
CA VAL A 353 -0.71 -14.96 22.72
C VAL A 353 -1.41 -15.91 21.75
N HIS A 354 -2.32 -16.71 22.30
CA HIS A 354 -3.24 -17.52 21.51
C HIS A 354 -4.50 -16.73 21.21
N ARG A 355 -4.96 -16.78 19.96
CA ARG A 355 -6.17 -16.10 19.50
C ARG A 355 -7.40 -16.42 20.34
N GLU A 356 -7.50 -17.66 20.80
CA GLU A 356 -8.62 -18.18 21.58
C GLU A 356 -8.65 -17.60 23.01
N ALA A 357 -7.51 -17.12 23.48
CA ALA A 357 -7.34 -16.49 24.79
C ALA A 357 -7.27 -14.95 24.71
N ASP A 358 -7.53 -14.35 23.54
CA ASP A 358 -7.42 -12.90 23.33
C ASP A 358 -8.76 -12.29 22.92
N SER A 359 -9.28 -11.39 23.75
CA SER A 359 -10.50 -10.63 23.46
C SER A 359 -10.23 -9.46 22.53
N ALA A 360 -8.97 -9.04 22.38
CA ALA A 360 -8.58 -7.98 21.47
C ALA A 360 -8.69 -8.43 20.02
N LYS A 361 -9.28 -7.58 19.18
CA LYS A 361 -9.34 -7.79 17.73
C LYS A 361 -8.76 -6.58 17.04
N TRP A 362 -7.84 -6.84 16.12
CA TRP A 362 -7.15 -5.78 15.42
C TRP A 362 -6.74 -6.20 14.02
N ALA A 363 -6.48 -5.21 13.18
CA ALA A 363 -6.05 -5.40 11.81
C ALA A 363 -4.90 -4.44 11.45
N LEU A 364 -3.99 -4.91 10.61
CA LEU A 364 -2.90 -4.10 10.04
C LEU A 364 -3.24 -3.73 8.62
N VAL A 365 -3.05 -2.45 8.29
CA VAL A 365 -3.26 -1.92 6.95
C VAL A 365 -1.89 -1.72 6.29
N GLU A 366 -1.50 -2.67 5.46
CA GLU A 366 -0.17 -2.68 4.86
C GLU A 366 -0.04 -1.58 3.80
N GLY A 367 1.10 -0.89 3.81
CA GLY A 367 1.36 0.26 2.93
C GLY A 367 0.77 1.59 3.41
N LYS A 368 0.08 1.60 4.57
CA LYS A 368 -0.45 2.82 5.19
C LYS A 368 0.01 3.05 6.63
N ASN A 369 0.87 2.19 7.18
CA ASN A 369 1.35 2.30 8.56
C ASN A 369 0.21 2.42 9.59
N THR A 370 -0.91 1.74 9.36
CA THR A 370 -2.14 1.90 10.16
C THR A 370 -2.48 0.61 10.92
N VAL A 371 -2.83 0.76 12.21
CA VAL A 371 -3.40 -0.31 13.05
C VAL A 371 -4.85 0.01 13.35
N CYS A 372 -5.76 -0.93 13.08
CA CYS A 372 -7.19 -0.78 13.36
C CYS A 372 -7.61 -1.67 14.53
N LEU A 373 -8.21 -1.10 15.57
CA LEU A 373 -8.90 -1.86 16.61
C LEU A 373 -10.34 -2.10 16.20
N THR A 374 -10.80 -3.33 16.26
CA THR A 374 -12.11 -3.72 15.74
C THR A 374 -12.98 -4.37 16.80
N THR A 375 -14.31 -4.23 16.70
CA THR A 375 -15.23 -4.92 17.63
C THR A 375 -15.75 -6.25 17.08
N ASN A 376 -15.82 -6.41 15.76
CA ASN A 376 -16.34 -7.60 15.10
C ASN A 376 -15.32 -8.75 15.03
N ASP A 377 -15.81 -9.98 15.21
CA ASP A 377 -15.05 -11.17 14.84
C ASP A 377 -14.97 -11.29 13.31
N TYR A 378 -14.03 -12.09 12.79
CA TYR A 378 -13.99 -12.42 11.37
C TYR A 378 -14.82 -13.67 11.09
N LYS A 379 -16.14 -13.59 11.29
CA LYS A 379 -17.10 -14.70 11.10
C LYS A 379 -18.20 -14.30 10.12
N THR A 380 -18.74 -15.26 9.40
CA THR A 380 -19.84 -15.03 8.43
C THR A 380 -21.10 -14.46 9.09
N THR A 381 -21.37 -14.85 10.33
CA THR A 381 -22.50 -14.36 11.14
C THR A 381 -22.36 -12.89 11.55
N GLU A 382 -21.13 -12.38 11.63
CA GLU A 382 -20.85 -11.00 12.04
C GLU A 382 -21.27 -9.96 11.00
N LYS A 383 -21.63 -10.37 9.78
CA LYS A 383 -22.17 -9.46 8.76
C LYS A 383 -23.43 -8.73 9.24
N ARG A 384 -24.24 -9.38 10.08
CA ARG A 384 -25.47 -8.84 10.66
C ARG A 384 -25.27 -8.17 12.02
N ILE A 385 -24.09 -8.30 12.61
CA ILE A 385 -23.73 -7.69 13.89
C ILE A 385 -23.11 -6.32 13.58
N PRO A 386 -23.59 -5.21 14.18
CA PRO A 386 -22.97 -3.91 14.05
C PRO A 386 -21.56 -3.93 14.67
N GLY A 387 -20.76 -2.93 14.35
CA GLY A 387 -19.43 -2.82 14.94
C GLY A 387 -18.61 -1.70 14.36
N ALA A 388 -17.35 -1.60 14.80
CA ALA A 388 -16.47 -0.53 14.39
C ALA A 388 -15.05 -1.01 14.14
N ALA A 389 -14.32 -0.11 13.49
CA ALA A 389 -12.88 -0.11 13.44
C ALA A 389 -12.36 1.30 13.76
N VAL A 390 -11.48 1.45 14.76
CA VAL A 390 -10.75 2.69 15.02
C VAL A 390 -9.32 2.48 14.59
N CYS A 391 -8.95 3.13 13.49
CA CYS A 391 -7.69 2.97 12.79
C CYS A 391 -6.77 4.15 13.09
N VAL A 392 -5.56 3.85 13.55
CA VAL A 392 -4.56 4.84 13.95
C VAL A 392 -3.35 4.73 13.02
N GLU A 393 -3.02 5.81 12.33
CA GLU A 393 -1.88 5.90 11.42
C GLU A 393 -0.63 6.36 12.17
N ASN A 394 0.23 5.41 12.52
CA ASN A 394 1.50 5.69 13.17
C ASN A 394 2.49 4.56 12.86
N VAL A 395 3.62 4.90 12.24
CA VAL A 395 4.63 3.93 11.79
C VAL A 395 5.20 3.08 12.93
N ASN A 396 5.41 3.67 14.10
CA ASN A 396 6.01 3.00 15.24
C ASN A 396 5.00 2.04 15.90
N VAL A 397 3.74 2.47 16.06
CA VAL A 397 2.64 1.60 16.48
C VAL A 397 2.45 0.44 15.50
N TYR A 398 2.42 0.73 14.18
CA TYR A 398 2.28 -0.29 13.15
C TYR A 398 3.41 -1.32 13.19
N ASN A 399 4.67 -0.88 13.31
CA ASN A 399 5.82 -1.77 13.36
C ASN A 399 5.78 -2.72 14.56
N ALA A 400 5.32 -2.24 15.71
CA ALA A 400 5.18 -3.06 16.91
C ALA A 400 4.17 -4.20 16.71
N PHE A 401 2.99 -3.92 16.15
CA PHE A 401 2.01 -4.95 15.84
C PHE A 401 2.43 -5.83 14.64
N ASN A 402 3.11 -5.27 13.65
CA ASN A 402 3.57 -6.01 12.48
C ASN A 402 4.66 -7.04 12.82
N THR A 403 5.49 -6.76 13.83
CA THR A 403 6.48 -7.71 14.37
C THR A 403 5.79 -8.93 15.00
N ALA A 404 4.65 -8.74 15.66
CA ALA A 404 3.84 -9.87 16.15
C ALA A 404 3.11 -10.62 15.02
N ALA A 405 2.83 -9.94 13.91
CA ALA A 405 2.06 -10.44 12.76
C ALA A 405 2.92 -10.96 11.58
N VAL A 406 4.13 -11.47 11.85
CA VAL A 406 5.06 -11.97 10.82
C VAL A 406 4.50 -13.23 10.17
N ASN A 407 3.96 -14.15 10.96
CA ASN A 407 3.38 -15.39 10.46
C ASN A 407 1.93 -15.15 10.05
N VAL A 408 1.66 -15.19 8.75
CA VAL A 408 0.29 -15.20 8.21
C VAL A 408 0.00 -16.56 7.58
N VAL A 409 -1.27 -16.96 7.65
CA VAL A 409 -1.77 -18.27 7.22
C VAL A 409 -1.50 -18.48 5.71
N ALA A 410 -0.62 -19.41 5.33
CA ALA A 410 -0.12 -19.62 3.95
C ALA A 410 -0.60 -20.94 3.28
N CYS A 411 -0.57 -21.01 1.94
CA CYS A 411 -0.87 -22.23 1.13
C CYS A 411 0.25 -23.28 1.30
N ASN A 412 0.06 -24.55 0.92
CA ASN A 412 1.12 -25.58 0.87
C ASN A 412 1.49 -25.92 -0.58
N MET A 413 2.63 -25.43 -1.07
CA MET A 413 3.23 -25.75 -2.37
C MET A 413 4.74 -25.47 -2.34
N ILE A 414 5.54 -26.32 -2.98
CA ILE A 414 6.99 -26.12 -3.13
C ILE A 414 7.37 -26.22 -4.60
N PHE A 415 8.04 -25.19 -5.13
CA PHE A 415 8.83 -25.27 -6.35
C PHE A 415 10.31 -25.36 -6.00
N VAL A 416 11.03 -26.22 -6.71
CA VAL A 416 12.50 -26.23 -6.70
C VAL A 416 12.98 -26.15 -8.15
N TYR A 417 13.94 -25.27 -8.40
CA TYR A 417 14.64 -25.19 -9.68
C TYR A 417 16.14 -25.44 -9.45
N LYS A 418 16.71 -26.33 -10.27
CA LYS A 418 18.13 -26.65 -10.31
C LYS A 418 18.71 -26.06 -11.59
N PRO A 419 19.57 -25.03 -11.54
CA PRO A 419 20.17 -24.44 -12.75
C PRO A 419 21.10 -25.43 -13.50
N PRO A 420 21.38 -25.20 -14.79
CA PRO A 420 22.45 -25.91 -15.51
C PRO A 420 23.80 -25.73 -14.81
N ASN A 421 24.64 -26.77 -14.84
CA ASN A 421 26.02 -26.78 -14.31
C ASN A 421 26.16 -26.45 -12.81
N GLN A 422 25.09 -26.58 -12.01
CA GLN A 422 25.11 -26.33 -10.57
C GLN A 422 24.42 -27.45 -9.78
N ILE A 423 24.90 -27.81 -8.60
CA ILE A 423 24.18 -28.71 -7.67
C ILE A 423 23.35 -27.96 -6.62
N SER A 424 23.64 -26.67 -6.45
CA SER A 424 22.83 -25.75 -5.65
C SER A 424 21.48 -25.51 -6.32
N THR A 425 20.42 -25.47 -5.53
CA THR A 425 19.06 -25.25 -6.07
C THR A 425 18.47 -23.94 -5.56
N LYS A 426 17.53 -23.42 -6.34
CA LYS A 426 16.65 -22.33 -5.97
C LYS A 426 15.32 -22.94 -5.54
N ILE A 427 14.78 -22.48 -4.42
CA ILE A 427 13.52 -22.95 -3.86
C ILE A 427 12.56 -21.78 -3.71
N MET A 428 11.31 -22.03 -4.06
CA MET A 428 10.19 -21.15 -3.77
C MET A 428 9.17 -21.95 -2.97
N LYS A 429 8.95 -21.51 -1.74
CA LYS A 429 7.94 -22.08 -0.86
C LYS A 429 6.70 -21.21 -0.93
N SER A 430 5.55 -21.83 -0.73
CA SER A 430 4.31 -21.13 -0.49
C SER A 430 4.42 -20.23 0.76
N GLY A 431 4.02 -18.97 0.61
CA GLY A 431 4.17 -17.94 1.64
C GLY A 431 3.45 -16.64 1.26
N PRO A 432 3.50 -15.60 2.10
CA PRO A 432 2.86 -14.30 1.83
C PRO A 432 3.44 -13.53 0.64
N ASN A 433 4.66 -13.85 0.22
CA ASN A 433 5.39 -13.30 -0.93
C ASN A 433 6.33 -14.41 -1.45
N PRO A 434 5.85 -15.45 -2.16
CA PRO A 434 6.70 -16.49 -2.72
C PRO A 434 7.72 -15.86 -3.68
N ALA A 435 9.00 -16.07 -3.39
CA ALA A 435 10.12 -15.64 -4.20
C ALA A 435 11.12 -16.80 -4.32
N TRP A 436 11.96 -16.75 -5.36
CA TRP A 436 13.09 -17.66 -5.46
C TRP A 436 14.14 -17.29 -4.42
N GLY A 437 14.54 -18.26 -3.61
CA GLY A 437 15.68 -18.16 -2.70
C GLY A 437 16.58 -19.37 -2.83
N ASN A 438 17.77 -19.33 -2.23
CA ASN A 438 18.66 -20.50 -2.23
C ASN A 438 18.13 -21.60 -1.32
N SER A 439 18.22 -22.84 -1.76
CA SER A 439 18.04 -23.99 -0.87
C SER A 439 19.16 -24.07 0.15
N VAL A 440 18.83 -24.55 1.35
CA VAL A 440 19.80 -24.73 2.46
C VAL A 440 20.84 -25.81 2.14
N ARG A 441 20.47 -26.79 1.31
CA ARG A 441 21.33 -27.90 0.90
C ARG A 441 21.31 -28.05 -0.61
N SER A 442 22.34 -28.65 -1.16
CA SER A 442 22.44 -29.04 -2.57
C SER A 442 21.49 -30.21 -2.90
N ILE A 443 21.20 -30.39 -4.19
CA ILE A 443 20.23 -31.37 -4.68
C ILE A 443 20.66 -32.83 -4.45
N ASP A 444 21.94 -33.11 -4.36
CA ASP A 444 22.55 -34.42 -4.13
C ASP A 444 22.49 -34.87 -2.66
N ASN A 445 22.06 -34.00 -1.75
CA ASN A 445 21.95 -34.31 -0.33
C ASN A 445 20.55 -34.85 0.03
N ALA A 446 20.46 -36.01 0.69
CA ALA A 446 19.19 -36.60 1.13
C ALA A 446 18.37 -35.74 2.11
N GLN A 447 19.02 -34.82 2.84
CA GLN A 447 18.37 -33.86 3.72
C GLN A 447 17.84 -32.62 2.99
N HIS A 448 18.00 -32.54 1.67
CA HIS A 448 17.35 -31.55 0.84
C HIS A 448 15.81 -31.66 0.94
N SER A 449 15.09 -30.58 0.63
CA SER A 449 13.62 -30.54 0.70
C SER A 449 12.95 -31.64 -0.12
N ILE A 450 13.53 -31.98 -1.28
CA ILE A 450 13.06 -33.07 -2.14
C ILE A 450 13.29 -34.43 -1.46
N GLY A 451 14.50 -34.69 -0.95
CA GLY A 451 14.81 -35.94 -0.25
C GLY A 451 13.93 -36.17 0.98
N ARG A 452 13.64 -35.11 1.74
CA ARG A 452 12.68 -35.15 2.86
C ARG A 452 11.25 -35.40 2.42
N THR A 453 10.80 -34.78 1.33
CA THR A 453 9.44 -34.97 0.78
C THR A 453 9.24 -36.41 0.32
N LEU A 454 10.28 -37.02 -0.23
CA LEU A 454 10.26 -38.38 -0.78
C LEU A 454 10.82 -39.43 0.17
N ALA A 455 11.07 -39.08 1.44
CA ALA A 455 11.63 -40.01 2.42
C ALA A 455 10.81 -41.30 2.53
N HIS A 456 9.48 -41.19 2.55
CA HIS A 456 8.56 -42.34 2.60
C HIS A 456 8.39 -43.10 1.27
N PHE A 457 8.96 -42.59 0.17
CA PHE A 457 9.03 -43.30 -1.11
C PHE A 457 10.31 -44.12 -1.22
N VAL A 458 11.43 -43.59 -0.72
CA VAL A 458 12.74 -44.25 -0.74
C VAL A 458 12.98 -45.14 0.48
N GLN A 459 12.22 -44.95 1.56
CA GLN A 459 12.17 -45.81 2.74
C GLN A 459 10.76 -46.38 2.85
N ASN A 460 10.63 -47.70 3.04
CA ASN A 460 9.33 -48.34 3.17
C ASN A 460 8.58 -47.80 4.40
N ASN A 461 7.47 -47.11 4.19
CA ASN A 461 6.57 -46.67 5.26
C ASN A 461 5.21 -47.38 5.11
N PRO A 462 4.74 -48.16 6.10
CA PRO A 462 3.49 -48.89 5.98
C PRO A 462 2.27 -47.96 5.83
N GLU A 463 2.34 -46.72 6.30
CA GLU A 463 1.25 -45.73 6.32
C GLU A 463 1.13 -44.90 5.04
N ILE A 464 2.18 -44.83 4.22
CA ILE A 464 2.18 -44.05 2.98
C ILE A 464 2.24 -45.00 1.79
N LYS A 465 1.25 -44.92 0.92
CA LYS A 465 1.18 -45.69 -0.33
C LYS A 465 1.58 -44.83 -1.50
N VAL A 466 2.20 -45.44 -2.49
CA VAL A 466 2.88 -44.74 -3.58
C VAL A 466 2.51 -45.33 -4.92
N LEU A 467 2.43 -44.44 -5.92
CA LEU A 467 2.39 -44.77 -7.33
C LEU A 467 3.38 -43.85 -8.02
N ALA A 468 4.36 -44.41 -8.71
CA ALA A 468 5.39 -43.66 -9.40
C ALA A 468 5.40 -43.98 -10.89
N TYR A 469 5.61 -42.95 -11.69
CA TYR A 469 5.63 -43.02 -13.13
C TYR A 469 6.81 -42.24 -13.71
N SER A 470 7.42 -42.76 -14.76
CA SER A 470 8.54 -42.16 -15.47
C SER A 470 8.75 -42.87 -16.80
N ASP A 471 9.12 -42.13 -17.84
CA ASP A 471 9.65 -42.67 -19.10
C ASP A 471 11.10 -43.19 -18.99
N ASP A 472 11.81 -42.78 -17.94
CA ASP A 472 13.19 -43.20 -17.69
C ASP A 472 13.44 -43.37 -16.18
N PRO A 473 12.89 -44.44 -15.56
CA PRO A 473 13.10 -44.76 -14.15
C PRO A 473 14.50 -45.37 -13.91
N PRO A 474 15.10 -45.15 -12.73
CA PRO A 474 16.42 -45.71 -12.43
C PRO A 474 16.40 -47.23 -12.25
N ASN A 475 17.48 -47.87 -12.70
CA ASN A 475 17.73 -49.33 -12.58
C ASN A 475 16.69 -50.22 -13.28
N ILE A 476 15.88 -49.68 -14.19
CA ILE A 476 14.88 -50.41 -14.96
C ILE A 476 15.05 -50.02 -16.43
N PRO A 477 15.05 -50.97 -17.39
CA PRO A 477 15.12 -50.65 -18.81
C PRO A 477 13.98 -49.70 -19.23
N THR A 478 14.29 -48.73 -20.09
CA THR A 478 13.29 -47.78 -20.60
C THR A 478 12.17 -48.51 -21.33
N LYS A 479 10.97 -48.45 -20.77
CA LYS A 479 9.74 -49.00 -21.37
C LYS A 479 8.76 -47.84 -21.57
N ASN A 480 8.16 -47.77 -22.77
CA ASN A 480 7.26 -46.71 -23.23
C ASN A 480 7.93 -45.36 -23.56
N GLN A 481 8.47 -45.25 -24.78
CA GLN A 481 9.01 -43.98 -25.33
C GLN A 481 7.93 -42.98 -25.78
N LYS A 482 6.64 -43.28 -25.58
CA LYS A 482 5.56 -42.39 -26.05
C LYS A 482 5.45 -41.15 -25.17
N SER A 483 5.49 -41.29 -23.84
CA SER A 483 5.35 -40.18 -22.89
C SER A 483 6.68 -39.65 -22.37
N LYS A 484 6.69 -38.40 -21.88
CA LYS A 484 7.85 -37.75 -21.24
C LYS A 484 7.59 -37.37 -19.77
N THR A 485 6.49 -37.87 -19.21
CA THR A 485 5.98 -37.44 -17.90
C THR A 485 6.59 -38.24 -16.77
N LYS A 486 6.93 -37.55 -15.67
CA LYS A 486 7.59 -38.14 -14.51
C LYS A 486 7.00 -37.60 -13.20
N GLY A 487 6.79 -38.47 -12.23
CA GLY A 487 6.23 -38.07 -10.94
C GLY A 487 5.90 -39.21 -10.00
N VAL A 488 5.48 -38.83 -8.79
CA VAL A 488 5.11 -39.72 -7.71
C VAL A 488 3.83 -39.21 -7.05
N LEU A 489 2.83 -40.09 -6.89
CA LEU A 489 1.70 -39.89 -6.00
C LEU A 489 2.01 -40.55 -4.66
N LEU A 490 1.82 -39.81 -3.58
CA LEU A 490 1.90 -40.29 -2.20
C LEU A 490 0.51 -40.19 -1.58
N ILE A 491 0.02 -41.26 -0.97
CA ILE A 491 -1.31 -41.33 -0.36
C ILE A 491 -1.16 -41.79 1.08
N ASP A 492 -1.67 -41.00 2.01
CA ASP A 492 -1.67 -41.33 3.45
C ASP A 492 -2.90 -42.17 3.78
N LYS A 493 -2.69 -43.42 4.21
CA LYS A 493 -3.80 -44.33 4.51
C LYS A 493 -4.43 -44.07 5.89
N ARG A 494 -3.79 -43.25 6.73
CA ARG A 494 -4.36 -42.82 8.01
C ARG A 494 -5.52 -41.89 7.67
N ARG A 495 -6.72 -42.10 8.24
CA ARG A 495 -8.01 -41.37 7.99
C ARG A 495 -7.92 -39.84 8.14
N THR A 496 -7.07 -39.22 7.35
CA THR A 496 -6.65 -37.82 7.41
C THR A 496 -6.93 -37.13 6.08
N ASP A 497 -7.40 -37.86 5.05
CA ASP A 497 -7.75 -37.35 3.71
C ASP A 497 -6.55 -36.72 3.00
N ALA A 498 -5.36 -37.38 2.99
CA ALA A 498 -4.09 -36.83 2.50
C ALA A 498 -3.54 -37.50 1.25
N ALA A 499 -3.28 -36.71 0.22
CA ALA A 499 -2.45 -37.09 -0.90
C ALA A 499 -1.44 -35.98 -1.25
N ALA A 500 -0.35 -36.35 -1.90
CA ALA A 500 0.61 -35.43 -2.50
C ALA A 500 1.00 -35.89 -3.90
N TRP A 501 1.18 -34.93 -4.81
CA TRP A 501 1.61 -35.15 -6.18
C TRP A 501 2.94 -34.42 -6.37
N PHE A 502 3.98 -35.21 -6.61
CA PHE A 502 5.32 -34.76 -6.90
C PHE A 502 5.58 -34.90 -8.40
N ILE A 503 6.02 -33.83 -9.05
CA ILE A 503 6.28 -33.76 -10.49
C ILE A 503 7.71 -33.29 -10.69
N HIS A 504 8.44 -33.89 -11.64
CA HIS A 504 9.83 -33.51 -11.95
C HIS A 504 10.17 -33.70 -13.43
N THR A 505 11.33 -33.18 -13.84
CA THR A 505 11.84 -33.32 -15.22
C THR A 505 13.08 -34.21 -15.35
N VAL A 506 13.59 -34.76 -14.25
CA VAL A 506 14.88 -35.47 -14.19
C VAL A 506 14.75 -36.93 -14.67
N PRO A 507 15.48 -37.37 -15.70
CA PRO A 507 15.63 -38.78 -16.08
C PRO A 507 16.49 -39.55 -15.08
N ASN A 508 16.33 -40.89 -15.03
CA ASN A 508 17.10 -41.78 -14.15
C ASN A 508 17.09 -41.38 -12.66
N PHE A 509 16.00 -40.75 -12.19
CA PHE A 509 15.87 -40.17 -10.84
C PHE A 509 14.77 -40.88 -10.04
N LEU A 510 15.05 -41.12 -8.74
CA LEU A 510 14.16 -41.74 -7.73
C LEU A 510 13.95 -43.25 -7.88
N ALA A 511 14.85 -44.04 -7.31
CA ALA A 511 14.66 -45.48 -7.17
C ALA A 511 13.70 -45.79 -6.02
N HIS A 512 12.62 -46.52 -6.29
CA HIS A 512 11.72 -46.99 -5.24
C HIS A 512 12.50 -47.93 -4.31
N LEU A 513 12.49 -47.63 -3.00
CA LEU A 513 13.27 -48.36 -1.97
C LEU A 513 14.80 -48.39 -2.20
N GLY A 514 15.35 -47.54 -3.07
CA GLY A 514 16.77 -47.50 -3.42
C GLY A 514 17.60 -46.39 -2.76
N GLY A 515 17.00 -45.66 -1.80
CA GLY A 515 17.62 -44.46 -1.22
C GLY A 515 17.53 -43.22 -2.12
N TYR A 516 17.87 -42.05 -1.56
CA TYR A 516 17.91 -40.80 -2.31
C TYR A 516 19.26 -40.63 -3.01
N SER A 517 19.27 -40.51 -4.33
CA SER A 517 20.47 -40.27 -5.13
C SER A 517 20.18 -39.32 -6.30
N TRP A 518 21.12 -38.43 -6.58
CA TRP A 518 21.06 -37.50 -7.72
C TRP A 518 21.83 -38.07 -8.92
N PRO A 519 21.27 -38.07 -10.15
CA PRO A 519 21.97 -38.59 -11.32
C PRO A 519 23.06 -37.62 -11.79
N PRO A 520 24.36 -37.99 -11.78
CA PRO A 520 25.43 -37.05 -12.11
C PRO A 520 25.34 -36.47 -13.53
N ALA A 521 24.86 -37.27 -14.49
CA ALA A 521 24.67 -36.87 -15.89
C ALA A 521 23.71 -35.67 -16.05
N GLU A 522 22.79 -35.47 -15.11
CA GLU A 522 21.82 -34.38 -15.15
C GLU A 522 22.33 -33.10 -14.46
N THR A 523 23.60 -33.09 -14.00
CA THR A 523 24.26 -31.89 -13.46
C THR A 523 24.47 -30.82 -14.54
N ALA A 524 24.60 -31.20 -15.81
CA ALA A 524 24.77 -30.24 -16.90
C ALA A 524 23.47 -29.49 -17.29
N LYS A 525 22.28 -29.99 -16.88
CA LYS A 525 20.98 -29.47 -17.35
C LYS A 525 20.16 -28.78 -16.27
N GLY A 526 19.32 -27.84 -16.67
CA GLY A 526 18.30 -27.24 -15.79
C GLY A 526 17.15 -28.22 -15.50
N HIS A 527 16.65 -28.24 -14.26
CA HIS A 527 15.50 -29.06 -13.86
C HIS A 527 14.54 -28.34 -12.92
N ILE A 528 13.26 -28.68 -13.00
CA ILE A 528 12.23 -28.13 -12.11
C ILE A 528 11.44 -29.25 -11.44
N PHE A 529 11.06 -28.99 -10.19
CA PHE A 529 10.26 -29.87 -9.35
C PHE A 529 9.08 -29.10 -8.77
N LEU A 530 7.94 -29.77 -8.69
CA LEU A 530 6.73 -29.25 -8.06
C LEU A 530 6.16 -30.31 -7.13
N CYS A 531 5.88 -29.90 -5.89
CA CYS A 531 5.13 -30.71 -4.94
C CYS A 531 3.82 -30.01 -4.56
N LEU A 532 2.71 -30.72 -4.74
CA LEU A 532 1.36 -30.30 -4.40
C LEU A 532 0.77 -31.28 -3.38
N SER A 533 0.38 -30.81 -2.19
CA SER A 533 -0.49 -31.61 -1.31
C SER A 533 -1.94 -31.36 -1.71
N PHE A 534 -2.81 -32.37 -1.71
CA PHE A 534 -4.24 -32.26 -2.05
C PHE A 534 -5.06 -33.33 -1.31
N ARG A 535 -6.38 -33.14 -1.27
CA ARG A 535 -7.30 -34.04 -0.55
C ARG A 535 -7.56 -35.30 -1.38
N GLU A 536 -7.78 -36.42 -0.72
CA GLU A 536 -8.02 -37.72 -1.34
C GLU A 536 -9.21 -37.67 -2.31
N GLU A 537 -10.22 -36.83 -2.03
CA GLU A 537 -11.37 -36.61 -2.93
C GLU A 537 -10.99 -36.19 -4.37
N PHE A 538 -9.80 -35.62 -4.59
CA PHE A 538 -9.32 -35.24 -5.92
C PHE A 538 -8.43 -36.31 -6.59
N LEU A 539 -8.19 -37.46 -5.95
CA LEU A 539 -7.33 -38.51 -6.49
C LEU A 539 -7.79 -38.99 -7.85
N ASN A 540 -9.09 -39.27 -8.05
CA ASN A 540 -9.61 -39.67 -9.35
C ASN A 540 -9.36 -38.62 -10.43
N SER A 541 -9.54 -37.33 -10.12
CA SER A 541 -9.28 -36.26 -11.08
C SER A 541 -7.79 -36.17 -11.46
N VAL A 542 -6.90 -36.30 -10.48
CA VAL A 542 -5.44 -36.30 -10.70
C VAL A 542 -5.02 -37.56 -11.47
N ALA A 543 -5.51 -38.73 -11.08
CA ALA A 543 -5.21 -40.00 -11.73
C ALA A 543 -5.67 -40.02 -13.19
N LYS A 544 -6.87 -39.51 -13.48
CA LYS A 544 -7.37 -39.35 -14.85
C LYS A 544 -6.48 -38.42 -15.67
N ALA A 545 -6.10 -37.27 -15.11
CA ALA A 545 -5.19 -36.34 -15.77
C ALA A 545 -3.81 -36.97 -16.05
N ILE A 546 -3.32 -37.86 -15.18
CA ILE A 546 -2.09 -38.64 -15.37
C ILE A 546 -2.28 -39.71 -16.45
N ARG A 547 -3.38 -40.48 -16.41
CA ARG A 547 -3.70 -41.55 -17.37
C ARG A 547 -3.72 -41.05 -18.82
N TYR A 548 -4.26 -39.86 -19.03
CA TYR A 548 -4.29 -39.22 -20.36
C TYR A 548 -2.90 -38.82 -20.88
N GLN A 549 -1.85 -38.90 -20.07
CA GLN A 549 -0.46 -38.65 -20.48
C GLN A 549 0.24 -39.93 -20.95
N GLU A 550 -0.44 -41.08 -20.96
CA GLU A 550 0.10 -42.40 -21.31
C GLU A 550 1.43 -42.73 -20.58
N PRO A 551 1.53 -42.56 -19.25
CA PRO A 551 2.76 -42.79 -18.50
C PRO A 551 3.13 -44.26 -18.39
N TYR A 552 4.41 -44.55 -18.13
CA TYR A 552 4.84 -45.86 -17.65
C TYR A 552 4.89 -45.86 -16.11
N ILE A 553 4.12 -46.74 -15.49
CA ILE A 553 4.08 -46.94 -14.03
C ILE A 553 5.18 -47.94 -13.68
N TYR A 554 6.20 -47.51 -12.92
CA TYR A 554 7.36 -48.36 -12.59
C TYR A 554 7.37 -48.81 -11.13
N ALA A 555 6.58 -48.17 -10.26
CA ALA A 555 6.38 -48.61 -8.88
C ALA A 555 4.94 -48.31 -8.43
N ASN A 556 4.31 -49.27 -7.78
CA ASN A 556 2.97 -49.14 -7.21
C ASN A 556 2.82 -50.08 -6.02
N ASN A 557 2.32 -49.59 -4.88
CA ASN A 557 1.96 -50.42 -3.73
C ASN A 557 0.56 -50.08 -3.18
N LEU A 558 -0.32 -49.56 -4.03
CA LEU A 558 -1.68 -49.19 -3.65
C LEU A 558 -2.53 -50.44 -3.32
N PRO A 559 -3.21 -50.46 -2.16
CA PRO A 559 -4.06 -51.57 -1.77
C PRO A 559 -5.36 -51.59 -2.59
N VAL A 560 -5.91 -52.79 -2.80
CA VAL A 560 -7.19 -53.01 -3.51
C VAL A 560 -8.33 -52.16 -2.93
N ALA A 561 -8.36 -51.96 -1.62
CA ALA A 561 -9.37 -51.12 -0.97
C ALA A 561 -9.39 -49.67 -1.49
N ILE A 562 -8.22 -49.06 -1.75
CA ILE A 562 -8.14 -47.71 -2.33
C ILE A 562 -8.51 -47.75 -3.82
N LEU A 563 -8.06 -48.77 -4.55
CA LEU A 563 -8.37 -48.91 -5.99
C LEU A 563 -9.87 -49.09 -6.25
N ASN A 564 -10.57 -49.83 -5.38
CA ASN A 564 -12.02 -50.02 -5.48
C ASN A 564 -12.82 -48.74 -5.20
N GLN A 565 -12.24 -47.79 -4.45
CA GLN A 565 -12.87 -46.50 -4.17
C GLN A 565 -12.60 -45.46 -5.28
N HIS A 566 -11.51 -45.63 -6.03
CA HIS A 566 -11.02 -44.66 -7.00
C HIS A 566 -10.86 -45.29 -8.39
N GLU A 567 -11.94 -45.34 -9.16
CA GLU A 567 -11.99 -45.99 -10.49
C GLU A 567 -10.90 -45.48 -11.45
N GLU A 568 -10.67 -44.16 -11.54
CA GLU A 568 -9.66 -43.59 -12.44
C GLU A 568 -8.23 -43.91 -11.99
N LEU A 569 -8.01 -44.04 -10.68
CA LEU A 569 -6.75 -44.51 -10.12
C LEU A 569 -6.52 -46.00 -10.42
N SER A 570 -7.57 -46.83 -10.31
CA SER A 570 -7.54 -48.24 -10.72
C SER A 570 -7.24 -48.38 -12.21
N ASN A 571 -7.91 -47.60 -13.06
CA ASN A 571 -7.69 -47.58 -14.50
C ASN A 571 -6.26 -47.17 -14.85
N LEU A 572 -5.67 -46.20 -14.13
CA LEU A 572 -4.28 -45.80 -14.31
C LEU A 572 -3.30 -46.93 -13.94
N VAL A 573 -3.50 -47.58 -12.79
CA VAL A 573 -2.63 -48.68 -12.31
C VAL A 573 -2.69 -49.88 -13.24
N ASN A 574 -3.89 -50.23 -13.72
CA ASN A 574 -4.10 -51.39 -14.59
C ASN A 574 -3.81 -51.10 -16.08
N GLY A 575 -3.38 -49.88 -16.43
CA GLY A 575 -3.03 -49.52 -17.81
C GLY A 575 -4.22 -49.49 -18.77
N VAL A 576 -5.42 -49.16 -18.28
CA VAL A 576 -6.64 -49.11 -19.10
C VAL A 576 -6.56 -47.97 -20.12
N GLU A 577 -6.57 -48.34 -21.40
CA GLU A 577 -6.43 -47.40 -22.51
C GLU A 577 -7.55 -46.34 -22.54
N VAL A 578 -7.21 -45.13 -22.99
CA VAL A 578 -8.19 -44.08 -23.28
C VAL A 578 -8.74 -44.28 -24.69
N ARG A 579 -9.99 -44.75 -24.79
CA ARG A 579 -10.64 -45.07 -26.08
C ARG A 579 -11.72 -44.07 -26.51
N VAL A 580 -12.24 -43.28 -25.58
CA VAL A 580 -13.40 -42.39 -25.80
C VAL A 580 -12.95 -40.93 -25.91
N THR A 581 -13.56 -40.18 -26.84
CA THR A 581 -13.34 -38.74 -27.00
C THR A 581 -14.04 -37.94 -25.90
N PRO A 582 -13.51 -36.79 -25.46
CA PRO A 582 -12.31 -36.12 -25.97
C PRO A 582 -11.00 -36.73 -25.47
N PHE A 583 -9.97 -36.78 -26.33
CA PHE A 583 -8.60 -37.24 -26.01
C PHE A 583 -7.78 -36.20 -25.19
N LEU A 584 -8.48 -35.35 -24.43
CA LEU A 584 -7.93 -34.29 -23.61
C LEU A 584 -8.68 -34.29 -22.28
N GLU A 585 -7.94 -34.41 -21.18
CA GLU A 585 -8.48 -34.31 -19.82
C GLU A 585 -8.11 -32.96 -19.21
N HIS A 586 -9.00 -32.43 -18.38
CA HIS A 586 -8.79 -31.19 -17.64
C HIS A 586 -9.45 -31.30 -16.26
N ALA A 587 -8.62 -31.53 -15.26
CA ALA A 587 -8.99 -31.57 -13.86
C ALA A 587 -8.79 -30.19 -13.21
N ARG A 588 -9.71 -29.80 -12.33
CA ARG A 588 -9.55 -28.65 -11.44
C ARG A 588 -9.67 -29.11 -10.00
N PHE A 589 -8.69 -28.75 -9.19
CA PHE A 589 -8.70 -29.09 -7.77
C PHE A 589 -7.92 -28.04 -6.97
N VAL A 590 -7.91 -28.23 -5.65
CA VAL A 590 -7.20 -27.34 -4.74
C VAL A 590 -6.25 -28.10 -3.82
N THR A 591 -5.20 -27.44 -3.37
CA THR A 591 -4.24 -28.05 -2.44
C THR A 591 -4.80 -28.30 -1.04
N LYS A 592 -4.29 -29.32 -0.34
CA LYS A 592 -4.76 -29.79 0.97
C LYS A 592 -4.34 -28.86 2.11
N ARG A 593 -5.27 -28.71 3.07
CA ARG A 593 -5.20 -27.77 4.19
C ARG A 593 -4.24 -28.21 5.29
N LYS A 594 -3.40 -27.26 5.70
CA LYS A 594 -3.51 -26.73 7.08
C LYS A 594 -4.05 -25.29 7.11
N GLN A 595 -3.94 -24.50 6.03
CA GLN A 595 -4.12 -23.05 6.11
C GLN A 595 -4.72 -22.34 4.85
N VAL A 596 -4.29 -22.61 3.60
CA VAL A 596 -4.96 -22.09 2.37
C VAL A 596 -4.89 -23.09 1.20
N GLU A 597 -5.95 -23.10 0.37
CA GLU A 597 -6.12 -23.88 -0.86
C GLU A 597 -5.59 -23.09 -2.09
N ALA A 598 -4.60 -23.62 -2.82
CA ALA A 598 -4.16 -23.07 -4.11
C ALA A 598 -4.96 -23.72 -5.26
N SER A 599 -5.41 -22.92 -6.23
CA SER A 599 -6.18 -23.40 -7.40
C SER A 599 -5.23 -24.04 -8.42
N ILE A 600 -5.45 -25.33 -8.69
CA ILE A 600 -4.68 -26.13 -9.64
C ILE A 600 -5.58 -26.55 -10.80
N GLN A 601 -5.08 -26.39 -12.02
CA GLN A 601 -5.67 -26.96 -13.22
C GLN A 601 -4.65 -27.92 -13.85
N ALA A 602 -4.98 -29.20 -13.90
CA ALA A 602 -4.14 -30.23 -14.48
C ALA A 602 -4.73 -30.69 -15.82
N PHE A 603 -3.91 -30.70 -16.85
CA PHE A 603 -4.26 -31.10 -18.21
C PHE A 603 -3.52 -32.37 -18.57
N GLY A 604 -4.24 -33.36 -19.08
CA GLY A 604 -3.69 -34.58 -19.66
C GLY A 604 -3.98 -34.62 -21.15
N LYS A 605 -2.93 -34.72 -21.98
CA LYS A 605 -3.03 -34.76 -23.44
C LYS A 605 -2.63 -36.14 -23.93
N HIS A 606 -3.56 -36.85 -24.58
CA HIS A 606 -3.30 -38.16 -25.16
C HIS A 606 -2.71 -38.04 -26.58
N THR A 607 -1.97 -39.04 -27.06
CA THR A 607 -1.37 -39.10 -28.43
C THR A 607 -2.39 -38.80 -29.53
N LYS A 608 -3.59 -39.37 -29.41
CA LYS A 608 -4.73 -39.21 -30.34
C LYS A 608 -5.38 -37.81 -30.35
N SER A 609 -4.96 -36.88 -29.48
CA SER A 609 -5.52 -35.51 -29.46
C SER A 609 -5.04 -34.65 -30.64
N PHE A 610 -3.82 -34.90 -31.14
CA PHE A 610 -3.11 -34.07 -32.13
C PHE A 610 -3.07 -32.56 -31.78
N ALA A 611 -3.32 -32.21 -30.52
CA ALA A 611 -3.42 -30.85 -30.06
C ALA A 611 -2.04 -30.30 -29.66
N ASP A 612 -1.83 -29.02 -29.96
CA ASP A 612 -0.67 -28.28 -29.44
C ASP A 612 -0.96 -27.86 -27.99
N MET A 613 -0.06 -28.23 -27.07
CA MET A 613 -0.22 -27.94 -25.64
C MET A 613 -0.40 -26.45 -25.38
N TYR A 614 0.39 -25.59 -26.03
CA TYR A 614 0.37 -24.16 -25.75
C TYR A 614 -0.72 -23.45 -26.55
N ALA A 615 -0.77 -23.68 -27.87
CA ALA A 615 -1.61 -22.93 -28.80
C ALA A 615 -3.08 -23.38 -28.80
N ARG A 616 -3.36 -24.69 -28.66
CA ARG A 616 -4.74 -25.22 -28.73
C ARG A 616 -5.31 -25.57 -27.37
N ILE A 617 -4.49 -26.03 -26.42
CA ILE A 617 -4.96 -26.41 -25.09
C ILE A 617 -4.91 -25.19 -24.15
N LEU A 618 -3.72 -24.72 -23.76
CA LEU A 618 -3.58 -23.67 -22.75
C LEU A 618 -4.19 -22.33 -23.22
N ARG A 619 -3.80 -21.80 -24.37
CA ARG A 619 -4.29 -20.50 -24.87
C ARG A 619 -5.81 -20.44 -24.99
N ASN A 620 -6.42 -21.49 -25.53
CA ASN A 620 -7.87 -21.52 -25.73
C ASN A 620 -8.60 -21.69 -24.38
N LYS A 621 -8.11 -22.60 -23.53
CA LYS A 621 -8.74 -22.86 -22.23
C LYS A 621 -8.73 -21.62 -21.33
N PHE A 622 -7.61 -20.90 -21.33
CA PHE A 622 -7.46 -19.70 -20.51
C PHE A 622 -7.98 -18.44 -21.19
N SER A 623 -8.21 -18.47 -22.51
CA SER A 623 -8.54 -17.28 -23.32
C SER A 623 -7.59 -16.13 -22.96
N ALA A 624 -6.29 -16.38 -23.10
CA ALA A 624 -5.23 -15.51 -22.60
C ALA A 624 -3.96 -15.66 -23.43
N SER A 625 -3.15 -14.62 -23.47
CA SER A 625 -1.82 -14.69 -24.10
C SER A 625 -0.89 -15.59 -23.29
N ILE A 626 -0.03 -16.36 -23.97
CA ILE A 626 0.89 -17.32 -23.34
C ILE A 626 2.34 -16.95 -23.70
N ARG A 627 3.21 -16.87 -22.68
CA ARG A 627 4.67 -16.84 -22.85
C ARG A 627 5.27 -18.22 -22.53
N ILE A 628 6.13 -18.74 -23.41
CA ILE A 628 6.60 -20.13 -23.40
C ILE A 628 8.11 -20.22 -23.15
N TRP A 629 8.50 -20.99 -22.12
CA TRP A 629 9.84 -21.53 -21.94
C TRP A 629 9.83 -23.04 -22.18
N ALA A 630 10.27 -23.47 -23.36
CA ALA A 630 10.40 -24.87 -23.76
C ALA A 630 11.20 -24.95 -25.06
N PRO A 631 11.98 -26.02 -25.33
CA PRO A 631 12.63 -26.24 -26.62
C PRO A 631 11.66 -26.04 -27.79
N SER A 632 12.09 -25.36 -28.86
CA SER A 632 11.19 -25.03 -29.98
C SER A 632 11.86 -25.21 -31.34
N ASP A 633 11.09 -25.55 -32.36
CA ASP A 633 11.57 -25.60 -33.75
C ASP A 633 11.31 -24.28 -34.50
N VAL A 634 11.95 -24.12 -35.67
CA VAL A 634 11.83 -22.93 -36.54
C VAL A 634 10.39 -22.76 -37.07
N LYS A 635 9.66 -23.87 -37.22
CA LYS A 635 8.29 -23.88 -37.73
C LYS A 635 7.26 -23.43 -36.68
N SER A 636 7.58 -23.57 -35.40
CA SER A 636 6.77 -23.14 -34.26
C SER A 636 6.98 -21.64 -34.00
N LYS A 637 6.34 -20.84 -34.85
CA LYS A 637 6.39 -19.36 -34.83
C LYS A 637 5.52 -18.80 -33.72
N SER A 638 6.01 -17.74 -33.08
CA SER A 638 5.19 -16.90 -32.21
C SER A 638 3.99 -16.32 -32.98
N PHE A 639 2.80 -16.37 -32.39
CA PHE A 639 1.58 -15.78 -32.94
C PHE A 639 1.35 -14.40 -32.31
N CYS A 640 1.57 -13.33 -33.07
CA CYS A 640 1.44 -11.95 -32.60
C CYS A 640 0.19 -11.21 -33.10
N LYS A 641 -0.62 -11.85 -33.95
CA LYS A 641 -1.89 -11.31 -34.50
C LYS A 641 -3.09 -11.97 -33.80
N GLY A 642 -4.19 -11.23 -33.62
CA GLY A 642 -5.41 -11.68 -32.92
C GLY A 642 -5.45 -11.30 -31.44
N GLN A 643 -6.57 -11.62 -30.77
CA GLN A 643 -6.86 -11.20 -29.38
C GLN A 643 -5.89 -11.79 -28.34
N TYR A 644 -5.47 -13.06 -28.50
CA TYR A 644 -4.56 -13.74 -27.57
C TYR A 644 -3.27 -14.18 -28.27
N LYS A 645 -2.13 -13.70 -27.76
CA LYS A 645 -0.81 -13.88 -28.36
C LYS A 645 -0.12 -15.14 -27.84
N LEU A 646 0.75 -15.73 -28.64
CA LEU A 646 1.61 -16.84 -28.23
C LEU A 646 3.06 -16.45 -28.48
N ARG A 647 3.90 -16.42 -27.45
CA ARG A 647 5.27 -15.88 -27.54
C ARG A 647 6.26 -16.81 -26.87
N LYS A 648 7.42 -17.02 -27.48
CA LYS A 648 8.57 -17.64 -26.82
C LYS A 648 9.24 -16.60 -25.91
N ILE A 649 9.59 -16.99 -24.68
CA ILE A 649 10.51 -16.21 -23.84
C ILE A 649 11.88 -16.20 -24.54
N ALA A 650 12.67 -15.15 -24.47
CA ALA A 650 13.96 -15.11 -25.16
C ALA A 650 15.01 -16.01 -24.46
N SER A 651 15.96 -16.57 -25.22
CA SER A 651 17.02 -17.47 -24.74
C SER A 651 18.37 -16.94 -25.25
N PRO A 652 19.42 -16.86 -24.40
CA PRO A 652 19.41 -17.17 -22.97
C PRO A 652 18.61 -16.16 -22.12
N MET A 653 18.19 -16.56 -20.92
CA MET A 653 17.55 -15.69 -19.92
C MET A 653 18.26 -15.79 -18.56
N GLN A 654 18.07 -14.80 -17.71
CA GLN A 654 18.43 -14.85 -16.29
C GLN A 654 17.25 -15.42 -15.50
N PHE A 655 17.39 -16.68 -15.03
CA PHE A 655 16.41 -17.37 -14.21
C PHE A 655 16.91 -17.73 -12.82
N ALA A 656 16.28 -17.12 -11.82
CA ALA A 656 16.63 -17.24 -10.41
C ALA A 656 18.14 -17.03 -10.16
N ASP A 657 18.67 -15.93 -10.67
CA ASP A 657 20.09 -15.52 -10.58
C ASP A 657 21.07 -16.45 -11.33
N SER A 658 20.59 -17.20 -12.31
CA SER A 658 21.44 -18.04 -13.17
C SER A 658 21.13 -17.79 -14.64
N GLU A 659 22.17 -17.74 -15.47
CA GLU A 659 22.00 -17.73 -16.93
C GLU A 659 21.56 -19.12 -17.39
N VAL A 660 20.47 -19.16 -18.14
CA VAL A 660 19.88 -20.39 -18.62
C VAL A 660 19.54 -20.23 -20.10
N SER A 661 20.08 -21.12 -20.93
CA SER A 661 19.61 -21.32 -22.30
C SER A 661 18.53 -22.40 -22.34
N ARG A 662 17.59 -22.25 -23.26
CA ARG A 662 16.51 -23.20 -23.48
C ARG A 662 17.02 -24.60 -23.85
N GLU A 663 18.18 -24.67 -24.50
CA GLU A 663 18.81 -25.90 -24.94
C GLU A 663 19.48 -26.65 -23.78
N ALA A 664 19.93 -25.91 -22.76
CA ALA A 664 20.51 -26.46 -21.54
C ALA A 664 19.48 -26.70 -20.42
N ASP A 665 18.19 -26.42 -20.63
CA ASP A 665 17.15 -26.54 -19.61
C ASP A 665 16.09 -27.59 -19.97
N SER A 666 15.95 -28.62 -19.12
CA SER A 666 14.92 -29.64 -19.26
C SER A 666 13.57 -29.16 -18.72
N ALA A 667 13.54 -28.08 -17.94
CA ALA A 667 12.32 -27.47 -17.42
C ALA A 667 11.51 -26.82 -18.55
N LYS A 668 10.21 -27.09 -18.55
CA LYS A 668 9.27 -26.53 -19.52
C LYS A 668 8.11 -25.90 -18.77
N TRP A 669 7.83 -24.65 -19.06
CA TRP A 669 6.81 -23.89 -18.36
C TRP A 669 6.27 -22.75 -19.20
N ALA A 670 5.09 -22.26 -18.82
CA ALA A 670 4.40 -21.19 -19.50
C ALA A 670 3.76 -20.19 -18.53
N LEU A 671 3.76 -18.92 -18.91
CA LEU A 671 3.04 -17.85 -18.22
C LEU A 671 1.75 -17.53 -18.96
N VAL A 672 0.64 -17.57 -18.24
CA VAL A 672 -0.67 -17.18 -18.76
C VAL A 672 -0.95 -15.72 -18.37
N GLU A 673 -0.81 -14.82 -19.32
CA GLU A 673 -0.87 -13.38 -19.09
C GLU A 673 -2.30 -12.92 -18.77
N GLY A 674 -2.44 -12.05 -17.77
CA GLY A 674 -3.75 -11.57 -17.31
C GLY A 674 -4.56 -12.58 -16.47
N LYS A 675 -4.04 -13.81 -16.29
CA LYS A 675 -4.66 -14.85 -15.45
C LYS A 675 -3.82 -15.22 -14.22
N ASN A 676 -2.69 -14.56 -14.00
CA ASN A 676 -1.79 -14.81 -12.86
C ASN A 676 -1.45 -16.30 -12.70
N THR A 677 -1.27 -17.02 -13.81
CA THR A 677 -1.14 -18.47 -13.82
C THR A 677 0.19 -18.90 -14.42
N VAL A 678 0.88 -19.82 -13.73
CA VAL A 678 2.09 -20.50 -14.22
C VAL A 678 1.76 -21.95 -14.48
N CYS A 679 2.11 -22.47 -15.66
CA CYS A 679 1.91 -23.86 -16.04
C CYS A 679 3.27 -24.56 -16.19
N LEU A 680 3.50 -25.65 -15.47
CA LEU A 680 4.58 -26.59 -15.79
C LEU A 680 4.11 -27.56 -16.85
N THR A 681 4.91 -27.83 -17.86
CA THR A 681 4.54 -28.69 -18.99
C THR A 681 5.57 -29.80 -19.22
N THR A 682 5.17 -30.85 -19.93
CA THR A 682 6.12 -31.91 -20.37
C THR A 682 6.46 -31.82 -21.85
N ASN A 683 5.63 -31.15 -22.66
CA ASN A 683 5.81 -31.04 -24.10
C ASN A 683 6.73 -29.87 -24.50
N ASP A 684 7.61 -30.13 -25.46
CA ASP A 684 8.33 -29.08 -26.18
C ASP A 684 7.35 -28.23 -27.01
N TYR A 685 7.79 -27.06 -27.46
CA TYR A 685 7.04 -26.25 -28.42
C TYR A 685 7.51 -26.54 -29.86
N LYS A 686 7.28 -27.77 -30.31
CA LYS A 686 7.65 -28.30 -31.63
C LYS A 686 6.41 -28.86 -32.34
N ILE A 687 6.40 -28.89 -33.67
CA ILE A 687 5.25 -29.42 -34.43
C ILE A 687 5.04 -30.92 -34.17
N THR A 688 6.13 -31.67 -34.01
CA THR A 688 6.10 -33.13 -33.74
C THR A 688 5.44 -33.47 -32.40
N GLU A 689 5.46 -32.54 -31.43
CA GLU A 689 4.87 -32.73 -30.09
C GLU A 689 3.35 -32.81 -30.09
N LYS A 690 2.68 -32.43 -31.20
CA LYS A 690 1.22 -32.63 -31.33
C LYS A 690 0.83 -34.10 -31.17
N ARG A 691 1.68 -35.03 -31.60
CA ARG A 691 1.47 -36.48 -31.52
C ARG A 691 2.03 -37.12 -30.25
N ILE A 692 2.79 -36.38 -29.45
CA ILE A 692 3.40 -36.87 -28.20
C ILE A 692 2.43 -36.55 -27.06
N PRO A 693 2.02 -37.52 -26.22
CA PRO A 693 1.19 -37.24 -25.07
C PRO A 693 1.93 -36.36 -24.06
N GLY A 694 1.21 -35.68 -23.17
CA GLY A 694 1.88 -34.83 -22.19
C GLY A 694 0.95 -34.09 -21.25
N ALA A 695 1.55 -33.30 -20.37
CA ALA A 695 0.88 -32.69 -19.24
C ALA A 695 1.06 -31.17 -19.24
N ALA A 696 0.08 -30.49 -18.65
CA ALA A 696 0.29 -29.17 -18.08
C ALA A 696 -0.33 -29.09 -16.69
N VAL A 697 0.44 -28.68 -15.68
CA VAL A 697 -0.06 -28.42 -14.32
C VAL A 697 0.07 -26.93 -14.06
N CYS A 698 -1.08 -26.27 -14.02
CA CYS A 698 -1.22 -24.83 -13.95
C CYS A 698 -1.66 -24.38 -12.56
N LEU A 699 -0.91 -23.45 -11.98
CA LEU A 699 -1.17 -22.83 -10.69
C LEU A 699 -1.58 -21.38 -10.89
N GLU A 700 -2.75 -21.02 -10.39
CA GLU A 700 -3.22 -19.63 -10.34
C GLU A 700 -2.74 -18.96 -9.04
N ASN A 701 -1.66 -18.19 -9.12
CA ASN A 701 -1.12 -17.40 -8.02
C ASN A 701 -0.31 -16.20 -8.55
N ALA A 702 -0.73 -14.97 -8.18
CA ALA A 702 -0.12 -13.74 -8.69
C ALA A 702 1.34 -13.56 -8.28
N ASP A 703 1.69 -13.95 -7.04
CA ASP A 703 3.05 -13.79 -6.53
C ASP A 703 3.99 -14.81 -7.18
N VAL A 704 3.55 -16.07 -7.34
CA VAL A 704 4.32 -17.10 -8.08
C VAL A 704 4.46 -16.71 -9.55
N TYR A 705 3.38 -16.23 -10.18
CA TYR A 705 3.43 -15.70 -11.54
C TYR A 705 4.44 -14.55 -11.67
N ASN A 706 4.42 -13.61 -10.73
CA ASN A 706 5.38 -12.51 -10.71
C ASN A 706 6.80 -13.00 -10.47
N ALA A 707 7.02 -13.98 -9.59
CA ALA A 707 8.34 -14.53 -9.33
C ALA A 707 8.91 -15.24 -10.58
N PHE A 708 8.12 -16.05 -11.30
CA PHE A 708 8.55 -16.61 -12.59
C PHE A 708 8.74 -15.55 -13.68
N ARG A 709 7.92 -14.48 -13.69
CA ARG A 709 8.04 -13.38 -14.65
C ARG A 709 9.30 -12.55 -14.41
N THR A 710 9.59 -12.20 -13.16
CA THR A 710 10.76 -11.42 -12.73
C THR A 710 12.03 -12.23 -12.90
N ALA A 711 11.98 -13.52 -12.56
CA ALA A 711 13.07 -14.45 -12.83
C ALA A 711 13.18 -14.82 -14.32
N ALA A 712 12.58 -14.11 -15.27
CA ALA A 712 12.73 -14.43 -16.68
C ALA A 712 13.04 -13.16 -17.47
N MET A 713 14.13 -12.49 -17.06
CA MET A 713 14.64 -11.27 -17.70
C MET A 713 15.80 -11.59 -18.64
N MET A 714 16.02 -10.72 -19.63
CA MET A 714 17.11 -10.84 -20.61
C MET A 714 18.45 -10.40 -19.99
N LEU A 715 19.56 -11.01 -20.43
CA LEU A 715 20.88 -10.39 -20.27
C LEU A 715 20.94 -9.14 -21.15
N THR A 716 20.94 -7.96 -20.55
CA THR A 716 21.31 -6.71 -21.25
C THR A 716 22.70 -6.20 -20.86
N THR A 717 23.52 -7.05 -20.24
CA THR A 717 24.90 -6.73 -19.88
C THR A 717 25.86 -7.60 -20.71
N ILE A 718 26.53 -6.95 -21.69
CA ILE A 718 27.94 -7.12 -22.10
C ILE A 718 28.26 -7.32 -23.61
N ILE A 719 27.37 -7.75 -24.51
CA ILE A 719 27.77 -7.83 -25.94
C ILE A 719 26.64 -7.39 -26.89
N VAL A 720 26.72 -6.15 -27.40
CA VAL A 720 26.02 -5.73 -28.63
C VAL A 720 26.98 -4.92 -29.49
N ILE A 721 27.94 -5.62 -30.10
CA ILE A 721 28.41 -5.28 -31.45
C ILE A 721 27.95 -6.46 -32.33
N PHE A 722 27.24 -6.11 -33.40
CA PHE A 722 26.69 -6.95 -34.47
C PHE A 722 25.37 -7.72 -34.22
N ILE A 723 24.44 -7.38 -35.12
CA ILE A 723 23.17 -8.05 -35.47
C ILE A 723 21.94 -7.63 -34.66
N SER A 724 21.38 -6.51 -35.12
CA SER A 724 19.94 -6.30 -35.38
C SER A 724 19.07 -7.56 -35.28
N LEU A 725 18.56 -7.85 -34.07
CA LEU A 725 17.47 -8.80 -33.86
C LEU A 725 16.31 -8.07 -33.18
N LYS A 726 15.30 -7.79 -34.01
CA LYS A 726 13.97 -7.27 -33.66
C LYS A 726 13.34 -8.09 -32.53
N SER A 727 13.63 -7.72 -31.29
CA SER A 727 12.96 -8.20 -30.09
C SER A 727 12.02 -7.10 -29.63
N CYS A 728 10.71 -7.25 -29.89
CA CYS A 728 9.68 -6.33 -29.39
C CYS A 728 9.62 -6.38 -27.86
N THR A 729 10.43 -5.57 -27.18
CA THR A 729 10.06 -4.99 -25.90
C THR A 729 8.85 -4.10 -26.16
N ALA A 730 7.67 -4.51 -25.70
CA ALA A 730 6.48 -3.68 -25.83
C ALA A 730 6.58 -2.52 -24.82
N GLN A 731 7.32 -1.48 -25.17
CA GLN A 731 7.35 -0.22 -24.43
C GLN A 731 5.94 0.38 -24.38
N VAL A 732 5.55 0.90 -23.22
CA VAL A 732 4.25 1.54 -22.95
C VAL A 732 4.30 2.99 -23.46
N ALA A 733 3.17 3.59 -23.85
CA ALA A 733 3.13 5.03 -24.17
C ALA A 733 3.25 5.88 -22.89
N THR A 734 4.41 5.83 -22.24
CA THR A 734 4.81 6.69 -21.13
C THR A 734 6.06 7.49 -21.49
N CYS A 735 6.27 8.56 -20.76
CA CYS A 735 7.46 9.39 -20.84
C CYS A 735 8.66 8.62 -20.29
N LYS A 736 9.75 8.57 -21.05
CA LYS A 736 10.96 7.82 -20.71
C LYS A 736 12.12 8.76 -20.43
N ASP A 737 12.93 8.42 -19.43
CA ASP A 737 14.26 9.01 -19.27
C ASP A 737 15.30 8.27 -20.15
N ASP A 738 16.56 8.69 -20.06
CA ASP A 738 17.66 8.15 -20.88
C ASP A 738 17.94 6.66 -20.60
N ASN A 739 17.54 6.18 -19.41
CA ASN A 739 17.67 4.80 -18.93
C ASN A 739 16.38 3.97 -19.14
N ASP A 740 15.37 4.51 -19.85
CA ASP A 740 14.06 3.88 -20.10
C ASP A 740 13.20 3.65 -18.83
N PHE A 741 13.45 4.41 -17.76
CA PHE A 741 12.71 4.35 -16.50
C PHE A 741 11.60 5.41 -16.41
N ASP A 742 10.55 5.08 -15.66
CA ASP A 742 9.49 6.03 -15.29
C ASP A 742 9.92 6.76 -13.99
N VAL A 743 10.74 7.82 -14.11
CA VAL A 743 11.33 8.53 -12.96
C VAL A 743 10.61 9.83 -12.57
N ASN A 744 10.81 10.26 -11.32
CA ASN A 744 10.47 11.61 -10.86
C ASN A 744 11.44 12.62 -11.50
N PRO A 745 11.00 13.77 -12.05
CA PRO A 745 11.90 14.74 -12.64
C PRO A 745 12.98 15.19 -11.65
N ARG A 746 14.23 14.95 -12.04
CA ARG A 746 15.43 15.59 -11.52
C ARG A 746 16.07 16.33 -12.68
N TRP A 747 16.53 17.55 -12.43
CA TRP A 747 17.25 18.29 -13.45
C TRP A 747 18.69 17.77 -13.51
N SER A 748 19.10 17.23 -14.66
CA SER A 748 20.44 16.70 -14.89
C SER A 748 20.78 16.75 -16.37
N ASN A 749 22.07 16.74 -16.71
CA ASN A 749 22.52 16.58 -18.09
C ASN A 749 22.06 15.22 -18.63
N SER A 750 21.57 15.21 -19.87
CA SER A 750 21.18 13.97 -20.54
C SER A 750 22.41 13.11 -20.83
N ALA A 751 22.25 11.79 -20.73
CA ALA A 751 23.31 10.82 -21.00
C ALA A 751 23.65 10.67 -22.49
N ALA A 752 22.81 11.22 -23.38
CA ALA A 752 23.00 11.19 -24.83
C ALA A 752 22.67 12.55 -25.46
N SER A 753 23.40 12.93 -26.50
CA SER A 753 23.12 14.13 -27.27
C SER A 753 21.76 14.04 -27.98
N ILE A 754 21.10 15.19 -28.18
CA ILE A 754 19.75 15.27 -28.74
C ILE A 754 19.64 14.75 -30.18
N ASP A 755 20.74 14.67 -30.92
CA ASP A 755 20.82 14.17 -32.29
C ASP A 755 21.12 12.65 -32.36
N VAL A 756 21.38 11.99 -31.23
CA VAL A 756 21.70 10.56 -31.16
C VAL A 756 20.45 9.75 -30.80
N THR A 757 20.18 8.67 -31.54
CA THR A 757 18.97 7.86 -31.33
C THR A 757 19.09 6.82 -30.20
N PRO A 758 20.20 6.09 -30.03
CA PRO A 758 20.37 5.21 -28.87
C PRO A 758 20.63 6.02 -27.59
N GLY A 759 19.85 5.78 -26.54
CA GLY A 759 20.09 6.39 -25.22
C GLY A 759 19.33 7.67 -24.93
N GLN A 760 18.80 8.38 -25.93
CA GLN A 760 18.18 9.70 -25.75
C GLN A 760 16.68 9.59 -25.37
N SER A 761 16.27 10.25 -24.28
CA SER A 761 14.92 10.19 -23.69
C SER A 761 13.75 10.58 -24.62
N ILE A 762 13.91 11.61 -25.46
CA ILE A 762 12.92 12.03 -26.46
C ILE A 762 12.80 10.97 -27.55
N ALA A 763 13.92 10.49 -28.09
CA ALA A 763 13.94 9.44 -29.09
C ALA A 763 13.25 8.18 -28.56
N ARG A 764 13.54 7.76 -27.32
CA ARG A 764 12.88 6.66 -26.61
C ARG A 764 11.37 6.87 -26.46
N THR A 765 10.95 8.06 -25.99
CA THR A 765 9.53 8.39 -25.84
C THR A 765 8.79 8.38 -27.18
N MET A 766 9.46 8.78 -28.27
CA MET A 766 8.89 8.87 -29.62
C MET A 766 9.06 7.59 -30.46
N VAL A 767 9.65 6.52 -29.93
CA VAL A 767 9.86 5.24 -30.64
C VAL A 767 8.56 4.77 -31.31
N HIS A 768 7.44 4.80 -30.60
CA HIS A 768 6.15 4.32 -31.10
C HIS A 768 5.50 5.23 -32.13
N TYR A 769 5.73 6.55 -32.02
CA TYR A 769 5.29 7.55 -33.00
C TYR A 769 6.01 7.35 -34.35
N VAL A 770 7.27 6.91 -34.29
CA VAL A 770 8.13 6.70 -35.45
C VAL A 770 7.95 5.31 -36.08
N GLN A 771 7.67 4.27 -35.29
CA GLN A 771 7.66 2.86 -35.73
C GLN A 771 6.26 2.28 -36.08
N ASN A 772 5.20 3.10 -36.04
CA ASN A 772 3.80 2.71 -36.30
C ASN A 772 3.30 1.53 -35.42
N ASP A 773 3.37 1.68 -34.09
CA ASP A 773 2.83 0.66 -33.18
C ASP A 773 1.28 0.60 -33.29
N PRO A 774 0.67 -0.53 -33.69
CA PRO A 774 -0.78 -0.62 -33.87
C PRO A 774 -1.58 -0.43 -32.57
N GLN A 775 -0.95 -0.60 -31.40
CA GLN A 775 -1.57 -0.41 -30.09
C GLN A 775 -1.50 1.03 -29.59
N ILE A 776 -0.67 1.89 -30.17
CA ILE A 776 -0.55 3.30 -29.77
C ILE A 776 -1.23 4.17 -30.80
N LYS A 777 -2.18 4.98 -30.34
CA LYS A 777 -2.88 5.96 -31.16
C LYS A 777 -2.29 7.34 -30.91
N VAL A 778 -2.23 8.11 -31.98
CA VAL A 778 -1.43 9.32 -32.10
C VAL A 778 -2.32 10.45 -32.60
N LEU A 779 -2.14 11.61 -31.98
CA LEU A 779 -2.56 12.90 -32.51
C LEU A 779 -1.38 13.86 -32.38
N ALA A 780 -0.84 14.32 -33.51
CA ALA A 780 0.31 15.23 -33.54
C ALA A 780 -0.07 16.56 -34.18
N TYR A 781 0.45 17.63 -33.59
CA TYR A 781 0.15 18.99 -33.97
C TYR A 781 1.41 19.86 -33.93
N ASN A 782 1.58 20.71 -34.93
CA ASN A 782 2.75 21.57 -35.07
C ASN A 782 2.41 22.65 -36.11
N ASP A 783 2.73 23.92 -35.84
CA ASP A 783 2.58 25.04 -36.78
C ASP A 783 3.61 25.04 -37.92
N ASP A 784 4.74 24.34 -37.73
CA ASP A 784 5.79 24.12 -38.73
C ASP A 784 6.26 22.65 -38.71
N PRO A 785 5.42 21.71 -39.19
CA PRO A 785 5.73 20.27 -39.20
C PRO A 785 6.78 19.92 -40.27
N PRO A 786 7.64 18.91 -40.03
CA PRO A 786 8.64 18.49 -41.01
C PRO A 786 7.99 17.95 -42.29
N ASN A 787 8.61 18.25 -43.43
CA ASN A 787 8.22 17.75 -44.76
C ASN A 787 6.81 18.17 -45.24
N ILE A 788 6.16 19.12 -44.56
CA ILE A 788 4.84 19.65 -44.94
C ILE A 788 4.92 21.18 -44.88
N PRO A 789 4.49 21.92 -45.93
CA PRO A 789 4.48 23.37 -45.89
C PRO A 789 3.64 23.91 -44.73
N ALA A 790 4.16 24.89 -44.00
CA ALA A 790 3.46 25.52 -42.87
C ALA A 790 2.11 26.11 -43.32
N LYS A 791 1.00 25.55 -42.82
CA LYS A 791 -0.38 25.92 -43.23
C LYS A 791 -1.15 26.76 -42.21
N ASN A 792 -0.68 26.87 -40.96
CA ASN A 792 -1.41 27.58 -39.91
C ASN A 792 -0.50 28.56 -39.15
N ARG A 793 -0.61 29.85 -39.47
CA ARG A 793 0.09 30.92 -38.75
C ARG A 793 -0.67 31.46 -37.53
N LYS A 794 -1.82 30.87 -37.18
CA LYS A 794 -2.64 31.36 -36.06
C LYS A 794 -2.06 30.91 -34.72
N SER A 795 -1.55 29.69 -34.61
CA SER A 795 -1.04 29.12 -33.35
C SER A 795 0.45 28.83 -33.43
N LYS A 796 1.12 28.80 -32.27
CA LYS A 796 2.53 28.38 -32.11
C LYS A 796 2.67 27.02 -31.41
N ALA A 797 1.55 26.31 -31.24
CA ALA A 797 1.48 25.10 -30.43
C ALA A 797 2.07 23.89 -31.18
N LYS A 798 2.96 23.16 -30.50
CA LYS A 798 3.59 21.94 -31.02
C LYS A 798 3.55 20.82 -29.99
N GLY A 799 3.26 19.60 -30.42
CA GLY A 799 3.21 18.44 -29.54
C GLY A 799 2.61 17.18 -30.15
N VAL A 800 2.66 16.11 -29.35
CA VAL A 800 2.18 14.77 -29.71
C VAL A 800 1.41 14.19 -28.52
N LEU A 801 0.20 13.71 -28.77
CA LEU A 801 -0.61 12.95 -27.84
C LEU A 801 -0.53 11.47 -28.23
N LEU A 802 -0.06 10.63 -27.30
CA LEU A 802 0.05 9.18 -27.43
C LEU A 802 -0.98 8.52 -26.52
N ILE A 803 -1.78 7.59 -27.05
CA ILE A 803 -2.81 6.85 -26.32
C ILE A 803 -2.55 5.36 -26.46
N ASP A 804 -2.36 4.67 -25.34
CA ASP A 804 -2.11 3.24 -25.30
C ASP A 804 -3.41 2.45 -25.21
N LYS A 805 -3.73 1.65 -26.23
CA LYS A 805 -4.92 0.78 -26.23
C LYS A 805 -4.73 -0.55 -25.51
N ARG A 806 -3.57 -0.80 -24.87
CA ARG A 806 -3.39 -1.94 -23.96
C ARG A 806 -4.20 -1.71 -22.69
N GLN A 807 -4.52 -2.77 -21.94
CA GLN A 807 -5.27 -2.69 -20.66
C GLN A 807 -4.45 -2.07 -19.52
N ASN A 808 -3.82 -0.92 -19.76
CA ASN A 808 -2.98 -0.21 -18.81
C ASN A 808 -3.47 1.22 -18.55
N ASP A 809 -4.51 1.73 -19.23
CA ASP A 809 -5.06 3.10 -19.11
C ASP A 809 -3.97 4.19 -19.24
N ALA A 810 -3.02 4.05 -20.17
CA ALA A 810 -1.87 4.95 -20.31
C ALA A 810 -2.00 5.93 -21.47
N ALA A 811 -1.82 7.22 -21.19
CA ALA A 811 -1.63 8.24 -22.21
C ALA A 811 -0.42 9.11 -21.88
N ALA A 812 0.25 9.64 -22.90
CA ALA A 812 1.34 10.59 -22.78
C ALA A 812 1.08 11.82 -23.66
N TRP A 813 1.31 13.01 -23.09
CA TRP A 813 1.24 14.29 -23.81
C TRP A 813 2.62 14.93 -23.83
N PHE A 814 3.17 15.02 -25.03
CA PHE A 814 4.48 15.59 -25.32
C PHE A 814 4.31 16.97 -25.93
N VAL A 815 4.97 17.98 -25.36
CA VAL A 815 4.92 19.38 -25.79
C VAL A 815 6.34 19.87 -26.05
N HIS A 816 6.57 20.62 -27.13
CA HIS A 816 7.90 21.13 -27.49
C HIS A 816 7.85 22.49 -28.18
N THR A 817 9.02 23.10 -28.40
CA THR A 817 9.14 24.40 -29.10
C THR A 817 9.83 24.33 -30.47
N VAL A 818 10.36 23.17 -30.84
CA VAL A 818 11.21 23.00 -32.04
C VAL A 818 10.38 23.01 -33.34
N PRO A 819 10.67 23.90 -34.31
CA PRO A 819 10.11 23.84 -35.67
C PRO A 819 10.73 22.69 -36.48
N ASN A 820 10.05 22.22 -37.53
CA ASN A 820 10.51 21.13 -38.41
C ASN A 820 10.89 19.82 -37.66
N PHE A 821 10.31 19.60 -36.48
CA PHE A 821 10.64 18.47 -35.61
C PHE A 821 9.53 17.40 -35.59
N LEU A 822 9.97 16.14 -35.58
CA LEU A 822 9.20 14.88 -35.52
C LEU A 822 8.28 14.59 -36.71
N ALA A 823 8.84 13.90 -37.71
CA ALA A 823 8.08 13.36 -38.83
C ALA A 823 7.32 12.09 -38.41
N HIS A 824 6.01 12.07 -38.66
CA HIS A 824 5.20 10.86 -38.44
C HIS A 824 5.69 9.75 -39.36
N LEU A 825 6.09 8.61 -38.78
CA LEU A 825 6.69 7.47 -39.49
C LEU A 825 8.03 7.74 -40.21
N GLY A 826 8.70 8.86 -39.92
CA GLY A 826 9.86 9.35 -40.67
C GLY A 826 11.23 9.19 -39.99
N GLY A 827 11.34 8.38 -38.94
CA GLY A 827 12.55 8.33 -38.11
C GLY A 827 12.62 9.47 -37.08
N TYR A 828 13.40 9.29 -36.01
CA TYR A 828 13.78 10.41 -35.15
C TYR A 828 14.91 11.19 -35.84
N SER A 829 14.75 12.51 -35.97
CA SER A 829 15.77 13.37 -36.57
C SER A 829 15.73 14.75 -35.92
N TRP A 830 16.91 15.27 -35.58
CA TRP A 830 17.09 16.60 -35.03
C TRP A 830 17.28 17.64 -36.16
N PRO A 831 16.53 18.77 -36.17
CA PRO A 831 16.72 19.83 -37.14
C PRO A 831 18.00 20.60 -36.84
N GLN A 832 19.03 20.43 -37.67
CA GLN A 832 20.36 21.02 -37.43
C GLN A 832 20.36 22.55 -37.36
N THR A 833 19.40 23.21 -38.01
CA THR A 833 19.23 24.68 -37.95
C THR A 833 18.83 25.18 -36.56
N GLU A 834 18.32 24.29 -35.70
CA GLU A 834 17.85 24.63 -34.35
C GLU A 834 18.90 24.32 -33.27
N THR A 835 20.06 23.74 -33.62
CA THR A 835 21.14 23.43 -32.67
C THR A 835 21.69 24.66 -31.95
N ALA A 836 21.68 25.83 -32.60
CA ALA A 836 22.17 27.08 -32.01
C ALA A 836 21.15 27.78 -31.09
N LYS A 837 19.95 27.21 -30.89
CA LYS A 837 18.87 27.82 -30.11
C LYS A 837 18.48 26.97 -28.91
N GLY A 838 18.08 27.63 -27.83
CA GLY A 838 17.46 26.99 -26.68
C GLY A 838 16.06 26.45 -27.03
N HIS A 839 15.77 25.23 -26.59
CA HIS A 839 14.47 24.60 -26.73
C HIS A 839 14.07 23.87 -25.46
N ILE A 840 12.76 23.69 -25.26
CA ILE A 840 12.22 22.97 -24.12
C ILE A 840 11.25 21.89 -24.59
N PHE A 841 11.29 20.76 -23.88
CA PHE A 841 10.40 19.62 -24.08
C PHE A 841 9.76 19.28 -22.74
N LEU A 842 8.48 18.95 -22.77
CA LEU A 842 7.75 18.45 -21.61
C LEU A 842 6.98 17.21 -22.02
N CYS A 843 7.19 16.12 -21.30
CA CYS A 843 6.41 14.91 -21.45
C CYS A 843 5.62 14.64 -20.17
N LEU A 844 4.31 14.45 -20.29
CA LEU A 844 3.42 14.14 -19.18
C LEU A 844 2.75 12.80 -19.42
N SER A 845 2.97 11.82 -18.53
CA SER A 845 2.21 10.56 -18.50
C SER A 845 1.03 10.68 -17.54
N PHE A 846 -0.18 10.36 -18.02
CA PHE A 846 -1.43 10.46 -17.26
C PHE A 846 -2.39 9.32 -17.63
N ARG A 847 -3.52 9.24 -16.91
CA ARG A 847 -4.55 8.23 -17.12
C ARG A 847 -5.56 8.64 -18.19
N GLU A 848 -6.12 7.65 -18.88
CA GLU A 848 -7.08 7.86 -19.97
C GLU A 848 -8.28 8.75 -19.59
N GLU A 849 -8.71 8.72 -18.33
CA GLU A 849 -9.78 9.56 -17.79
C GLU A 849 -9.58 11.07 -18.02
N PHE A 850 -8.33 11.55 -18.12
CA PHE A 850 -8.02 12.96 -18.36
C PHE A 850 -7.90 13.34 -19.84
N LEU A 851 -8.06 12.39 -20.77
CA LEU A 851 -7.92 12.64 -22.22
C LEU A 851 -8.84 13.74 -22.72
N ASN A 852 -10.09 13.78 -22.25
CA ASN A 852 -11.03 14.79 -22.69
C ASN A 852 -10.63 16.20 -22.21
N SER A 853 -10.06 16.31 -21.00
CA SER A 853 -9.55 17.57 -20.46
C SER A 853 -8.31 18.05 -21.21
N VAL A 854 -7.37 17.14 -21.52
CA VAL A 854 -6.18 17.45 -22.32
C VAL A 854 -6.57 17.84 -23.75
N GLY A 855 -7.47 17.07 -24.38
CA GLY A 855 -8.00 17.37 -25.72
C GLY A 855 -8.65 18.75 -25.80
N LYS A 856 -9.43 19.13 -24.78
CA LYS A 856 -10.03 20.47 -24.69
C LYS A 856 -8.96 21.56 -24.56
N ALA A 857 -7.96 21.37 -23.71
CA ALA A 857 -6.86 22.32 -23.55
C ALA A 857 -6.04 22.49 -24.84
N ILE A 858 -5.85 21.43 -25.63
CA ILE A 858 -5.21 21.49 -26.95
C ILE A 858 -6.11 22.24 -27.95
N ARG A 859 -7.41 21.93 -27.99
CA ARG A 859 -8.38 22.56 -28.91
C ARG A 859 -8.44 24.08 -28.77
N TYR A 860 -8.37 24.60 -27.56
CA TYR A 860 -8.39 26.04 -27.32
C TYR A 860 -7.15 26.78 -27.85
N GLN A 861 -6.09 26.06 -28.24
CA GLN A 861 -4.89 26.63 -28.84
C GLN A 861 -4.99 26.80 -30.36
N GLU A 862 -6.09 26.37 -31.00
CA GLU A 862 -6.27 26.37 -32.45
C GLU A 862 -5.07 25.76 -33.22
N PRO A 863 -4.55 24.58 -32.81
CA PRO A 863 -3.34 24.01 -33.39
C PRO A 863 -3.58 23.42 -34.78
N TYR A 864 -2.52 23.28 -35.57
CA TYR A 864 -2.56 22.53 -36.82
C TYR A 864 -2.27 21.06 -36.58
N ILE A 865 -3.27 20.19 -36.76
CA ILE A 865 -3.12 18.74 -36.67
C ILE A 865 -2.56 18.22 -38.00
N TYR A 866 -1.35 17.66 -37.98
CA TYR A 866 -0.68 17.15 -39.20
C TYR A 866 -0.61 15.62 -39.26
N ALA A 867 -0.85 14.93 -38.13
CA ALA A 867 -1.01 13.48 -38.12
C ALA A 867 -2.04 13.06 -37.07
N ASN A 868 -2.94 12.14 -37.43
CA ASN A 868 -3.97 11.60 -36.54
C ASN A 868 -4.34 10.18 -36.97
N ASN A 869 -4.37 9.24 -36.04
CA ASN A 869 -4.89 7.89 -36.27
C ASN A 869 -5.85 7.41 -35.15
N LEU A 870 -6.46 8.36 -34.43
CA LEU A 870 -7.40 8.06 -33.36
C LEU A 870 -8.63 7.30 -33.91
N PRO A 871 -8.94 6.10 -33.39
CA PRO A 871 -10.06 5.29 -33.84
C PRO A 871 -11.41 5.82 -33.32
N ALA A 872 -12.49 5.43 -34.01
CA ALA A 872 -13.84 5.90 -33.71
C ALA A 872 -14.28 5.62 -32.26
N ASP A 873 -13.83 4.52 -31.64
CA ASP A 873 -14.18 4.20 -30.27
C ASP A 873 -13.63 5.23 -29.26
N ILE A 874 -12.39 5.71 -29.45
CA ILE A 874 -11.80 6.78 -28.64
C ILE A 874 -12.53 8.10 -28.90
N LEU A 875 -12.80 8.44 -30.16
CA LEU A 875 -13.47 9.70 -30.51
C LEU A 875 -14.91 9.77 -30.00
N ASN A 876 -15.62 8.63 -30.00
CA ASN A 876 -17.00 8.54 -29.47
C ASN A 876 -17.04 8.70 -27.94
N GLN A 877 -15.99 8.26 -27.24
CA GLN A 877 -15.90 8.38 -25.77
C GLN A 877 -15.41 9.77 -25.32
N HIS A 878 -14.61 10.46 -26.13
CA HIS A 878 -14.01 11.74 -25.78
C HIS A 878 -14.44 12.85 -26.74
N LYS A 879 -15.56 13.49 -26.43
CA LYS A 879 -16.18 14.54 -27.26
C LYS A 879 -15.24 15.69 -27.62
N GLU A 880 -14.39 16.15 -26.70
CA GLU A 880 -13.47 17.27 -26.97
C GLU A 880 -12.30 16.86 -27.86
N LEU A 881 -11.84 15.62 -27.79
CA LEU A 881 -10.87 15.08 -28.76
C LEU A 881 -11.51 14.91 -30.14
N SER A 882 -12.75 14.44 -30.21
CA SER A 882 -13.52 14.39 -31.47
C SER A 882 -13.68 15.79 -32.07
N ASN A 883 -14.07 16.77 -31.26
CA ASN A 883 -14.19 18.16 -31.72
C ASN A 883 -12.85 18.75 -32.19
N LEU A 884 -11.74 18.41 -31.52
CA LEU A 884 -10.39 18.83 -31.93
C LEU A 884 -10.02 18.24 -33.30
N VAL A 885 -10.16 16.92 -33.47
CA VAL A 885 -9.83 16.22 -34.72
C VAL A 885 -10.69 16.70 -35.88
N ASN A 886 -11.98 16.93 -35.63
CA ASN A 886 -12.94 17.36 -36.65
C ASN A 886 -12.93 18.88 -36.89
N GLY A 887 -12.05 19.64 -36.23
CA GLY A 887 -11.95 21.09 -36.43
C GLY A 887 -13.19 21.88 -36.02
N VAL A 888 -13.97 21.38 -35.05
CA VAL A 888 -15.21 22.05 -34.61
C VAL A 888 -14.86 23.37 -33.93
N GLU A 889 -15.39 24.48 -34.45
CA GLU A 889 -15.14 25.82 -33.91
C GLU A 889 -15.65 26.00 -32.47
N ILE A 890 -14.93 26.80 -31.68
CA ILE A 890 -15.39 27.25 -30.38
C ILE A 890 -16.23 28.53 -30.57
N ARG A 891 -17.54 28.41 -30.33
CA ARG A 891 -18.51 29.50 -30.50
C ARG A 891 -19.05 30.06 -29.18
N VAL A 892 -18.89 29.34 -28.08
CA VAL A 892 -19.49 29.66 -26.77
C VAL A 892 -18.41 30.11 -25.79
N THR A 893 -18.71 31.14 -25.01
CA THR A 893 -17.84 31.63 -23.93
C THR A 893 -17.87 30.68 -22.72
N PRO A 894 -16.77 30.58 -21.93
CA PRO A 894 -15.53 31.35 -22.03
C PRO A 894 -14.56 30.82 -23.10
N PHE A 895 -13.85 31.74 -23.76
CA PHE A 895 -12.75 31.47 -24.71
C PHE A 895 -11.42 31.10 -24.03
N LEU A 896 -11.48 30.70 -22.76
CA LEU A 896 -10.37 30.25 -21.93
C LEU A 896 -10.72 28.89 -21.34
N GLU A 897 -9.76 27.97 -21.37
CA GLU A 897 -9.89 26.64 -20.79
C GLU A 897 -8.87 26.45 -19.66
N HIS A 898 -9.26 25.71 -18.63
CA HIS A 898 -8.40 25.34 -17.50
C HIS A 898 -8.67 23.90 -17.07
N ALA A 899 -7.79 23.01 -17.50
CA ALA A 899 -7.79 21.62 -17.08
C ALA A 899 -6.84 21.42 -15.89
N ARG A 900 -7.25 20.59 -14.92
CA ARG A 900 -6.40 20.11 -13.83
C ARG A 900 -6.39 18.59 -13.82
N PHE A 901 -5.20 18.01 -13.74
CA PHE A 901 -5.02 16.57 -13.67
C PHE A 901 -3.69 16.24 -13.00
N VAL A 902 -3.41 14.96 -12.87
CA VAL A 902 -2.23 14.46 -12.16
C VAL A 902 -1.47 13.45 -13.01
N THR A 903 -0.15 13.37 -12.83
CA THR A 903 0.68 12.38 -13.52
C THR A 903 0.44 10.96 -12.97
N LYS A 904 0.81 9.95 -13.76
CA LYS A 904 0.50 8.53 -13.54
C LYS A 904 1.50 7.76 -12.66
N ASN A 905 2.60 8.37 -12.21
CA ASN A 905 3.67 7.64 -11.52
C ASN A 905 3.26 7.13 -10.12
N ALA A 906 3.67 5.89 -9.79
CA ALA A 906 3.39 5.19 -8.54
C ALA A 906 4.26 5.63 -7.34
N GLN A 907 5.29 6.45 -7.57
CA GLN A 907 6.23 6.90 -6.53
C GLN A 907 6.05 8.37 -6.11
N VAL A 908 5.82 9.28 -7.07
CA VAL A 908 5.55 10.70 -6.81
C VAL A 908 4.60 11.24 -7.87
N GLN A 909 3.43 11.72 -7.46
CA GLN A 909 2.43 12.32 -8.33
C GLN A 909 2.63 13.83 -8.42
N ALA A 910 2.64 14.41 -9.63
CA ALA A 910 2.72 15.85 -9.84
C ALA A 910 1.36 16.41 -10.27
N ASN A 911 0.97 17.55 -9.70
CA ASN A 911 -0.22 18.28 -10.11
C ASN A 911 0.07 19.05 -11.40
N ILE A 912 -0.80 18.89 -12.38
CA ILE A 912 -0.72 19.57 -13.67
C ILE A 912 -1.91 20.50 -13.84
N GLN A 913 -1.62 21.72 -14.28
CA GLN A 913 -2.63 22.69 -14.71
C GLN A 913 -2.36 23.09 -16.16
N ALA A 914 -3.27 22.73 -17.06
CA ALA A 914 -3.18 23.06 -18.48
C ALA A 914 -4.20 24.14 -18.84
N PHE A 915 -3.70 25.26 -19.35
CA PHE A 915 -4.50 26.39 -19.78
C PHE A 915 -4.51 26.46 -21.31
N GLY A 916 -5.71 26.67 -21.87
CA GLY A 916 -5.90 26.92 -23.30
C GLY A 916 -6.49 28.31 -23.52
N LYS A 917 -5.97 29.04 -24.49
CA LYS A 917 -6.37 30.41 -24.83
C LYS A 917 -6.71 30.51 -26.30
N HIS A 918 -7.98 30.74 -26.60
CA HIS A 918 -8.47 30.93 -27.97
C HIS A 918 -8.24 32.37 -28.46
N SER A 919 -8.11 32.58 -29.77
CA SER A 919 -7.91 33.91 -30.40
C SER A 919 -8.94 34.95 -29.96
N LYS A 920 -10.20 34.52 -29.82
CA LYS A 920 -11.35 35.35 -29.38
C LYS A 920 -11.32 35.76 -27.89
N SER A 921 -10.38 35.25 -27.09
CA SER A 921 -10.29 35.60 -25.66
C SER A 921 -9.74 37.00 -25.40
N PHE A 922 -8.87 37.49 -26.30
CA PHE A 922 -8.06 38.71 -26.13
C PHE A 922 -7.30 38.77 -24.79
N ALA A 923 -7.09 37.63 -24.14
CA ALA A 923 -6.46 37.55 -22.84
C ALA A 923 -4.93 37.55 -22.99
N ASP A 924 -4.26 38.16 -22.02
CA ASP A 924 -2.82 37.98 -21.83
C ASP A 924 -2.57 36.71 -21.02
N ILE A 925 -1.72 35.80 -21.54
CA ILE A 925 -1.50 34.49 -20.91
C ILE A 925 -0.85 34.64 -19.52
N TYR A 926 0.03 35.63 -19.32
CA TYR A 926 0.78 35.74 -18.09
C TYR A 926 -0.01 36.47 -17.00
N GLY A 927 -0.52 37.65 -17.28
CA GLY A 927 -1.22 38.51 -16.33
C GLY A 927 -2.69 38.14 -16.12
N ARG A 928 -3.45 37.80 -17.17
CA ARG A 928 -4.90 37.53 -17.05
C ARG A 928 -5.21 36.05 -16.84
N VAL A 929 -4.40 35.16 -17.39
CA VAL A 929 -4.56 33.71 -17.20
C VAL A 929 -3.74 33.24 -16.01
N LEU A 930 -2.41 33.19 -16.11
CA LEU A 930 -1.56 32.61 -15.06
C LEU A 930 -1.63 33.35 -13.72
N ARG A 931 -1.29 34.64 -13.66
CA ARG A 931 -1.24 35.41 -12.40
C ARG A 931 -2.59 35.42 -11.68
N ASN A 932 -3.69 35.62 -12.40
CA ASN A 932 -5.02 35.70 -11.79
C ASN A 932 -5.56 34.31 -11.40
N LYS A 933 -5.40 33.28 -12.25
CA LYS A 933 -5.91 31.93 -11.97
C LYS A 933 -5.06 31.17 -10.96
N LEU A 934 -3.76 31.42 -10.94
CA LEU A 934 -2.84 30.80 -10.01
C LEU A 934 -2.59 31.66 -8.77
N SER A 935 -3.09 32.89 -8.69
CA SER A 935 -3.02 33.75 -7.50
C SER A 935 -1.63 33.74 -6.85
N GLY A 936 -0.61 34.15 -7.61
CA GLY A 936 0.78 34.14 -7.18
C GLY A 936 1.63 35.10 -8.01
N ASN A 937 2.79 35.49 -7.47
CA ASN A 937 3.75 36.28 -8.23
C ASN A 937 4.30 35.45 -9.38
N ILE A 938 4.47 36.08 -10.53
CA ILE A 938 4.92 35.41 -11.76
C ILE A 938 6.24 36.04 -12.23
N ARG A 939 7.28 35.23 -12.41
CA ARG A 939 8.50 35.59 -13.16
C ARG A 939 8.42 35.04 -14.58
N ILE A 940 8.67 35.88 -15.59
CA ILE A 940 8.48 35.54 -17.01
C ILE A 940 9.81 35.46 -17.77
N TRP A 941 10.01 34.35 -18.47
CA TRP A 941 11.03 34.18 -19.51
C TRP A 941 10.34 33.97 -20.86
N ALA A 942 10.20 35.06 -21.62
CA ALA A 942 9.68 35.04 -22.98
C ALA A 942 10.18 36.29 -23.72
N PRO A 943 10.21 36.28 -25.07
CA PRO A 943 10.41 37.49 -25.86
C PRO A 943 9.38 38.55 -25.46
N SER A 944 9.83 39.81 -25.31
CA SER A 944 8.96 40.91 -24.90
C SER A 944 9.25 42.17 -25.70
N ASP A 945 8.27 43.06 -25.84
CA ASP A 945 8.46 44.38 -26.45
C ASP A 945 8.68 45.47 -25.37
N ALA A 946 9.11 46.67 -25.80
CA ALA A 946 9.35 47.79 -24.90
C ALA A 946 8.10 48.24 -24.12
N LYS A 947 6.90 47.94 -24.64
CA LYS A 947 5.61 48.27 -24.00
C LYS A 947 5.23 47.27 -22.91
N SER A 948 5.78 46.06 -22.96
CA SER A 948 5.50 44.96 -22.03
C SER A 948 6.41 45.06 -20.80
N LYS A 949 6.03 45.94 -19.87
CA LYS A 949 6.74 46.22 -18.62
C LYS A 949 6.41 45.21 -17.51
N SER A 950 7.28 45.12 -16.50
CA SER A 950 6.97 44.42 -15.23
C SER A 950 5.80 45.15 -14.53
N ILE A 951 4.86 44.40 -13.96
CA ILE A 951 3.70 44.92 -13.21
C ILE A 951 3.90 44.62 -11.74
N CYS A 952 4.13 45.65 -10.93
CA CYS A 952 4.43 45.47 -9.50
C CYS A 952 3.40 46.13 -8.57
N LYS A 953 2.31 46.65 -9.14
CA LYS A 953 1.16 47.22 -8.42
C LYS A 953 0.05 46.16 -8.35
N GLY A 954 -0.62 46.03 -7.20
CA GLY A 954 -1.64 45.02 -6.92
C GLY A 954 -1.15 43.85 -6.05
N GLN A 955 -2.03 42.90 -5.73
CA GLN A 955 -1.76 41.79 -4.79
C GLN A 955 -0.64 40.83 -5.25
N TYR A 956 -0.51 40.59 -6.55
CA TYR A 956 0.48 39.68 -7.13
C TYR A 956 1.30 40.38 -8.22
N LYS A 957 2.63 40.21 -8.16
CA LYS A 957 3.59 40.82 -9.09
C LYS A 957 3.72 40.00 -10.38
N LEU A 958 4.05 40.68 -11.47
CA LEU A 958 4.40 40.09 -12.77
C LEU A 958 5.75 40.70 -13.20
N GLN A 959 6.82 39.93 -13.16
CA GLN A 959 8.18 40.45 -13.36
C GLN A 959 8.87 39.74 -14.52
N LYS A 960 9.56 40.50 -15.37
CA LYS A 960 10.43 39.92 -16.39
C LYS A 960 11.73 39.46 -15.73
N ILE A 961 12.14 38.24 -16.02
CA ILE A 961 13.47 37.74 -15.67
C ILE A 961 14.50 38.57 -16.44
N ASP A 962 15.64 38.87 -15.84
CA ASP A 962 16.72 39.59 -16.53
C ASP A 962 17.48 38.66 -17.49
N SER A 963 17.95 39.19 -18.62
CA SER A 963 18.70 38.41 -19.62
C SER A 963 20.14 38.89 -19.67
N PRO A 964 21.14 37.99 -19.71
CA PRO A 964 21.04 36.53 -19.84
C PRO A 964 20.84 35.79 -18.51
N ILE A 965 20.33 34.56 -18.57
CA ILE A 965 20.24 33.63 -17.42
C ILE A 965 21.41 32.65 -17.43
N GLN A 966 21.71 32.08 -16.26
CA GLN A 966 22.66 30.99 -16.12
C GLN A 966 21.92 29.69 -15.87
N PHE A 967 21.97 28.76 -16.81
CA PHE A 967 21.21 27.53 -16.75
C PHE A 967 22.17 26.33 -16.83
N ALA A 968 22.36 25.65 -15.70
CA ALA A 968 23.48 24.72 -15.49
C ALA A 968 24.83 25.41 -15.81
N ASP A 969 25.64 24.84 -16.72
CA ASP A 969 26.96 25.36 -17.09
C ASP A 969 26.90 26.36 -18.27
N ASN A 970 25.70 26.75 -18.73
CA ASN A 970 25.53 27.54 -19.95
C ASN A 970 24.80 28.87 -19.69
N GLN A 971 25.32 29.93 -20.30
CA GLN A 971 24.69 31.24 -20.32
C GLN A 971 23.72 31.34 -21.50
N VAL A 972 22.45 31.62 -21.21
CA VAL A 972 21.40 31.66 -22.22
C VAL A 972 20.82 33.07 -22.30
N SER A 973 20.97 33.71 -23.45
CA SER A 973 20.27 34.95 -23.74
C SER A 973 18.85 34.66 -24.20
N ARG A 974 17.93 35.59 -23.92
CA ARG A 974 16.53 35.48 -24.33
C ARG A 974 16.35 35.40 -25.84
N GLU A 975 17.24 36.04 -26.60
CA GLU A 975 17.21 36.08 -28.06
C GLU A 975 17.67 34.76 -28.68
N ALA A 976 18.52 34.01 -27.98
CA ALA A 976 18.99 32.69 -28.36
C ALA A 976 18.09 31.55 -27.85
N ASP A 977 17.00 31.85 -27.12
CA ASP A 977 16.10 30.84 -26.56
C ASP A 977 14.71 30.90 -27.21
N SER A 978 14.31 29.79 -27.84
CA SER A 978 12.97 29.63 -28.39
C SER A 978 11.96 29.13 -27.34
N ALA A 979 12.38 28.78 -26.13
CA ALA A 979 11.49 28.43 -25.04
C ALA A 979 10.80 29.66 -24.43
N ARG A 980 9.57 29.46 -23.95
CA ARG A 980 8.84 30.45 -23.16
C ARG A 980 8.30 29.76 -21.92
N TRP A 981 8.56 30.35 -20.77
CA TRP A 981 8.15 29.77 -19.51
C TRP A 981 7.98 30.82 -18.42
N ALA A 982 7.30 30.44 -17.35
CA ALA A 982 7.06 31.29 -16.19
C ALA A 982 7.14 30.51 -14.88
N LEU A 983 7.57 31.19 -13.82
CA LEU A 983 7.63 30.66 -12.46
C LEU A 983 6.52 31.28 -11.62
N VAL A 984 5.84 30.45 -10.82
CA VAL A 984 4.83 30.90 -9.86
C VAL A 984 5.40 30.81 -8.45
N GLU A 985 5.69 31.96 -7.85
CA GLU A 985 6.34 32.02 -6.54
C GLU A 985 5.39 31.57 -5.42
N GLY A 986 5.96 30.89 -4.42
CA GLY A 986 5.20 30.32 -3.30
C GLY A 986 4.35 29.10 -3.65
N LYS A 987 4.40 28.61 -4.90
CA LYS A 987 3.61 27.47 -5.37
C LYS A 987 4.42 26.34 -6.02
N ASN A 988 5.75 26.39 -5.99
CA ASN A 988 6.64 25.39 -6.59
C ASN A 988 6.25 25.01 -8.03
N THR A 989 5.76 25.97 -8.82
CA THR A 989 5.15 25.70 -10.12
C THR A 989 5.93 26.36 -11.26
N VAL A 990 6.22 25.57 -12.29
CA VAL A 990 6.82 26.03 -13.56
C VAL A 990 5.78 25.84 -14.66
N CYS A 991 5.56 26.88 -15.47
CA CYS A 991 4.62 26.87 -16.59
C CYS A 991 5.36 27.03 -17.91
N LEU A 992 5.22 26.07 -18.84
CA LEU A 992 5.68 26.21 -20.22
C LEU A 992 4.59 26.90 -21.03
N THR A 993 4.93 27.92 -21.80
CA THR A 993 3.97 28.73 -22.56
C THR A 993 4.29 28.75 -24.05
N THR A 994 3.29 29.09 -24.87
CA THR A 994 3.48 29.25 -26.32
C THR A 994 3.49 30.71 -26.78
N ASN A 995 2.98 31.64 -25.97
CA ASN A 995 2.88 33.06 -26.32
C ASN A 995 4.08 33.88 -25.84
N ASP A 996 4.50 34.84 -26.65
CA ASP A 996 5.44 35.89 -26.22
C ASP A 996 4.76 36.81 -25.18
N TYR A 997 5.55 37.55 -24.40
CA TYR A 997 5.02 38.59 -23.52
C TYR A 997 4.94 39.93 -24.29
N LYS A 998 3.95 40.01 -25.19
CA LYS A 998 3.70 41.17 -26.08
C LYS A 998 2.21 41.46 -26.17
N ASN A 999 1.83 42.72 -26.38
CA ASN A 999 0.41 43.09 -26.48
C ASN A 999 -0.28 42.48 -27.70
N SER A 1000 0.45 42.26 -28.80
CA SER A 1000 -0.05 41.60 -30.02
C SER A 1000 -0.47 40.14 -29.77
N GLU A 1001 0.14 39.46 -28.81
CA GLU A 1001 -0.13 38.05 -28.48
C GLU A 1001 -1.49 37.82 -27.80
N LYS A 1002 -2.19 38.88 -27.39
CA LYS A 1002 -3.56 38.76 -26.87
C LYS A 1002 -4.50 38.14 -27.90
N LYS A 1003 -4.29 38.42 -29.20
CA LYS A 1003 -5.07 37.88 -30.33
C LYS A 1003 -4.57 36.53 -30.84
N VAL A 1004 -3.35 36.12 -30.44
CA VAL A 1004 -2.73 34.87 -30.87
C VAL A 1004 -3.16 33.76 -29.91
N PRO A 1005 -3.82 32.68 -30.34
CA PRO A 1005 -4.13 31.56 -29.46
C PRO A 1005 -2.87 30.95 -28.85
N GLY A 1006 -3.00 30.28 -27.70
CA GLY A 1006 -1.86 29.65 -27.06
C GLY A 1006 -2.21 28.95 -25.75
N ALA A 1007 -1.17 28.48 -25.06
CA ALA A 1007 -1.33 27.69 -23.85
C ALA A 1007 -0.28 27.99 -22.79
N ALA A 1008 -0.60 27.49 -21.60
CA ALA A 1008 0.36 27.29 -20.53
C ALA A 1008 0.16 25.91 -19.91
N VAL A 1009 1.20 25.08 -19.87
CA VAL A 1009 1.20 23.79 -19.16
C VAL A 1009 2.07 23.91 -17.94
N CYS A 1010 1.44 23.90 -16.77
CA CYS A 1010 2.08 24.14 -15.48
C CYS A 1010 2.24 22.84 -14.70
N ILE A 1011 3.45 22.60 -14.19
CA ILE A 1011 3.79 21.48 -13.32
C ILE A 1011 4.16 21.98 -11.93
N GLU A 1012 3.48 21.45 -10.91
CA GLU A 1012 3.82 21.66 -9.51
C GLU A 1012 4.87 20.62 -9.08
N ASN A 1013 6.12 21.03 -9.02
CA ASN A 1013 7.24 20.18 -8.60
C ASN A 1013 8.40 21.02 -8.07
N ALA A 1014 8.77 20.80 -6.80
CA ALA A 1014 9.80 21.59 -6.13
C ALA A 1014 11.18 21.47 -6.80
N ASN A 1015 11.57 20.30 -7.29
CA ASN A 1015 12.88 20.12 -7.94
C ASN A 1015 12.98 20.92 -9.25
N VAL A 1016 11.93 20.83 -10.07
CA VAL A 1016 11.87 21.58 -11.34
C VAL A 1016 11.79 23.07 -11.06
N TYR A 1017 10.96 23.50 -10.10
CA TYR A 1017 10.87 24.90 -9.71
C TYR A 1017 12.20 25.48 -9.23
N ASN A 1018 12.92 24.75 -8.37
CA ASN A 1018 14.20 25.20 -7.83
C ASN A 1018 15.25 25.38 -8.93
N ALA A 1019 15.34 24.44 -9.88
CA ALA A 1019 16.26 24.54 -11.01
C ALA A 1019 16.02 25.80 -11.86
N PHE A 1020 14.77 26.06 -12.25
CA PHE A 1020 14.42 27.25 -13.03
C PHE A 1020 14.54 28.54 -12.20
N SER A 1021 14.18 28.49 -10.92
CA SER A 1021 14.27 29.64 -10.01
C SER A 1021 15.71 30.09 -9.78
N GLN A 1022 16.64 29.13 -9.64
CA GLN A 1022 18.07 29.39 -9.52
C GLN A 1022 18.61 30.04 -10.80
N ALA A 1023 18.23 29.52 -11.97
CA ALA A 1023 18.67 30.08 -13.23
C ALA A 1023 18.16 31.51 -13.47
N ALA A 1024 16.97 31.83 -12.96
CA ALA A 1024 16.30 33.11 -13.14
C ALA A 1024 16.31 34.01 -11.90
N SER A 1025 17.40 34.00 -11.12
CA SER A 1025 17.51 34.73 -9.86
C SER A 1025 17.31 36.24 -10.00
N ASN A 1026 17.70 36.82 -11.13
CA ASN A 1026 17.62 38.26 -11.39
C ASN A 1026 16.38 38.62 -12.20
N VAL A 1027 15.71 39.70 -11.81
CA VAL A 1027 14.51 40.23 -12.49
C VAL A 1027 14.70 41.71 -12.81
N LEU A 1028 14.13 42.13 -13.93
CA LEU A 1028 14.11 43.54 -14.30
C LEU A 1028 13.32 44.36 -13.27
N PRO A 1029 13.82 45.53 -12.87
CA PRO A 1029 13.21 46.37 -11.86
C PRO A 1029 11.82 46.83 -12.29
N CYS A 1030 10.98 47.10 -11.30
CA CYS A 1030 9.68 47.70 -11.50
C CYS A 1030 9.89 49.18 -11.87
N ASN A 1031 9.62 49.56 -13.11
CA ASN A 1031 9.58 50.99 -13.45
C ASN A 1031 8.42 51.64 -12.67
N LYS A 1032 8.71 52.71 -11.92
CA LYS A 1032 7.78 53.44 -11.04
C LYS A 1032 6.50 53.88 -11.75
#